data_AF-A0A290HWZ5-F1
#
_entry.id   AF-A0A290HWZ5-F1
#
_cell.length_a   1.000
_cell.length_b   1.000
_cell.length_c   1.000
_cell.angle_alpha   90.00
_cell.angle_beta   90.00
_cell.angle_gamma   90.00
#
_symmetry.space_group_name_H-M   'P 1'
#
loop_
_entity.id
_entity.type
_entity.pdbx_description
1 polymer ?
#
loop_
_entity_poly.entity_id
_entity_poly.type
_entity_poly.pdbx_seq_one_letter_code
_entity_poly.pdbx_strand_id
1 'polypeptide(L)'
;MSLRNMFLFICILFLLGGCATKEPTVGTFVEQKSTSKAMLLYPQNVDFLAQNITPQKVAQDDFTYRYYSPWFKMHVSHDKEDALWANRSYGLKNRYYGENLQLIDGAEIDAIINATNTEAYGSINAHAIMIQNAQMRNLPTEKPFFKKTTLPGEGYPFDYLQTSRIHVVEPIIISHYSKDGAWAFVESSFASGWLPVESFVLVDAKERTEFLSAKKIAIVKDNVPLYNAQQRFITYTKVGAILPIISEDDTSFHAYMYTRDAAFNAQKLELYVPKSFAQPVPIDFSKESISKIGDQLLGEKYGWGGYLDNRDCSAMTRDFLSPFGIWIPRNSAAQKSFGEYVSLKDLTPKEKEAMILKNGIAFLSLIYLKGHIMLYAGEFEGKALVMQNIWGVRTMEDGKEGRNVIGKAIISDLYVGANQENVPEKGLLINRVEGIMVKPANPKSNNLVSKYPSVKTIKDNTVFFMDGSSLPYDDKKVKTFDQLLDNADIEDMFNQKYPAFAPITDPALNDDPGRFRNDAFLKKLYGSSKSEIEKNLTTINWLPNHGNTKLRFNKNENAAAQLQKVSDELDKLPEEYMKYLKKVDGTYFFRKIAKTERLSAHSYGIAIDLDTHYSRYWQWDKTHTFHNEFPKEIIDIFEKHGFVWGGRWYHYDTMHFEYRPELFESID
;
A
#
# COMPACT_ATOMS: atom_id res chain seq x y z
N MET A 1 11.87 79.36 17.08
CA MET A 1 11.63 77.93 17.36
C MET A 1 10.24 77.58 16.87
N SER A 2 10.15 76.82 15.78
CA SER A 2 8.89 76.56 15.07
C SER A 2 8.00 75.61 15.86
N LEU A 3 6.68 75.90 15.88
CA LEU A 3 5.61 75.09 16.50
C LEU A 3 5.62 73.61 16.10
N ARG A 4 6.36 73.24 15.05
CA ARG A 4 6.54 71.85 14.60
C ARG A 4 7.41 71.00 15.52
N ASN A 5 8.25 71.60 16.35
CA ASN A 5 9.13 70.87 17.28
C ASN A 5 8.52 70.66 18.68
N MET A 6 7.41 71.34 19.01
CA MET A 6 6.71 71.15 20.29
C MET A 6 5.62 70.07 20.21
N PHE A 7 5.10 69.77 19.02
CA PHE A 7 4.13 68.69 18.82
C PHE A 7 4.79 67.30 18.79
N LEU A 8 6.04 67.20 18.33
CA LEU A 8 6.80 65.94 18.35
C LEU A 8 7.29 65.52 19.74
N PHE A 9 7.38 66.44 20.69
CA PHE A 9 7.82 66.10 22.07
C PHE A 9 6.67 65.64 22.97
N ILE A 10 5.41 66.02 22.67
CA ILE A 10 4.24 65.62 23.46
C ILE A 10 3.68 64.25 23.01
N CYS A 11 3.88 63.85 21.75
CA CYS A 11 3.50 62.51 21.29
C CYS A 11 4.48 61.38 21.69
N ILE A 12 5.69 61.70 22.15
CA ILE A 12 6.67 60.70 22.61
C ILE A 12 6.54 60.41 24.13
N LEU A 13 5.85 61.26 24.89
CA LEU A 13 5.67 61.09 26.34
C LEU A 13 4.40 60.31 26.76
N PHE A 14 3.50 59.98 25.82
CA PHE A 14 2.32 59.14 26.09
C PHE A 14 2.43 57.68 25.58
N LEU A 15 3.59 57.27 25.03
CA LEU A 15 3.84 55.89 24.60
C LEU A 15 4.73 55.07 25.55
N LEU A 16 5.08 55.61 26.72
CA LEU A 16 5.92 54.92 27.72
C LEU A 16 5.20 54.63 29.06
N GLY A 17 3.87 54.55 29.04
CA GLY A 17 3.02 54.25 30.21
C GLY A 17 2.24 52.93 30.11
N GLY A 18 2.69 51.96 29.30
CA GLY A 18 2.01 50.69 29.09
C GLY A 18 2.72 49.51 29.75
N CYS A 19 2.22 49.10 30.91
CA CYS A 19 2.45 47.84 31.62
C CYS A 19 3.91 47.39 31.83
N ALA A 20 4.44 47.78 32.99
CA ALA A 20 5.51 47.05 33.68
C ALA A 20 5.25 45.53 33.66
N THR A 21 6.32 44.80 33.40
CA THR A 21 6.44 43.36 33.47
C THR A 21 5.95 42.82 34.82
N LYS A 22 4.74 42.28 34.86
CA LYS A 22 4.59 41.02 35.59
C LYS A 22 5.33 40.01 34.75
N GLU A 23 6.50 39.56 35.23
CA GLU A 23 6.97 38.24 34.82
C GLU A 23 5.75 37.31 34.89
N PRO A 24 5.44 36.55 33.83
CA PRO A 24 4.45 35.51 33.98
C PRO A 24 4.95 34.66 35.13
N THR A 25 4.22 34.67 36.26
CA THR A 25 4.39 33.66 37.29
C THR A 25 4.36 32.35 36.53
N VAL A 26 5.52 31.71 36.48
CA VAL A 26 5.70 30.36 35.96
C VAL A 26 4.76 29.52 36.81
N GLY A 27 3.54 29.37 36.32
CA GLY A 27 2.54 28.49 36.89
C GLY A 27 3.10 27.12 36.66
N THR A 28 3.86 26.64 37.64
CA THR A 28 4.38 25.28 37.80
C THR A 28 4.23 24.46 36.53
N PHE A 29 5.13 24.68 35.56
CA PHE A 29 5.65 23.53 34.85
C PHE A 29 6.16 22.65 35.98
N VAL A 30 5.49 21.54 36.20
CA VAL A 30 5.97 20.51 37.11
C VAL A 30 7.39 20.23 36.65
N GLU A 31 8.37 20.77 37.37
CA GLU A 31 9.71 20.21 37.38
C GLU A 31 9.49 18.77 37.79
N GLN A 32 9.44 17.89 36.80
CA GLN A 32 9.32 16.47 37.02
C GLN A 32 10.67 16.07 37.63
N LYS A 33 10.72 16.14 38.96
CA LYS A 33 11.66 15.37 39.77
C LYS A 33 11.44 13.91 39.40
N SER A 34 12.24 13.43 38.48
CA SER A 34 12.43 12.02 38.22
C SER A 34 13.82 11.86 37.65
N THR A 35 14.63 11.05 38.34
CA THR A 35 15.78 10.37 37.75
C THR A 35 15.29 9.52 36.58
N SER A 36 15.00 10.13 35.43
CA SER A 36 14.39 9.42 34.31
C SER A 36 15.44 8.53 33.66
N LYS A 37 15.14 7.23 33.60
CA LYS A 37 15.99 6.27 32.88
C LYS A 37 15.94 6.60 31.39
N ALA A 38 17.06 6.43 30.69
CA ALA A 38 17.11 6.62 29.23
C ALA A 38 16.06 5.74 28.55
N MET A 39 15.12 6.35 27.81
CA MET A 39 14.03 5.61 27.15
C MET A 39 14.52 4.73 25.98
N LEU A 40 15.60 5.15 25.32
CA LEU A 40 16.22 4.43 24.21
C LEU A 40 17.42 3.66 24.74
N LEU A 41 17.38 2.33 24.62
CA LEU A 41 18.36 1.42 25.20
C LEU A 41 19.36 0.84 24.18
N TYR A 42 19.08 1.01 22.89
CA TYR A 42 19.83 0.37 21.81
C TYR A 42 20.64 1.40 20.99
N PRO A 43 21.75 0.99 20.35
CA PRO A 43 22.45 1.84 19.40
C PRO A 43 21.52 2.31 18.28
N GLN A 44 21.64 3.58 17.89
CA GLN A 44 20.83 4.18 16.83
C GLN A 44 21.64 4.21 15.52
N ASN A 45 22.04 3.03 15.06
CA ASN A 45 22.68 2.78 13.75
C ASN A 45 22.26 1.41 13.23
N VAL A 46 22.19 1.23 11.92
CA VAL A 46 21.69 0.01 11.29
C VAL A 46 22.76 -1.08 11.15
N ASP A 47 24.04 -0.70 11.10
CA ASP A 47 25.14 -1.63 10.77
C ASP A 47 25.22 -2.84 11.69
N PHE A 48 24.97 -2.67 12.99
CA PHE A 48 25.02 -3.79 13.96
C PHE A 48 23.89 -4.83 13.77
N LEU A 49 22.79 -4.42 13.14
CA LEU A 49 21.64 -5.28 12.83
C LEU A 49 21.70 -5.87 11.42
N ALA A 50 22.44 -5.24 10.52
CA ALA A 50 22.56 -5.67 9.14
C ALA A 50 23.63 -6.77 8.91
N GLN A 51 24.33 -7.24 9.96
CA GLN A 51 25.49 -8.14 9.83
C GLN A 51 25.17 -9.50 9.21
N ASN A 52 23.97 -10.04 9.44
CA ASN A 52 23.57 -11.40 9.03
C ASN A 52 22.49 -11.39 7.94
N ILE A 53 22.47 -10.37 7.08
CA ILE A 53 21.51 -10.29 5.98
C ILE A 53 21.90 -11.23 4.86
N THR A 54 21.01 -12.17 4.55
CA THR A 54 21.09 -12.96 3.31
C THR A 54 20.58 -12.12 2.15
N PRO A 55 21.38 -11.87 1.09
CA PRO A 55 20.90 -11.13 -0.07
C PRO A 55 19.68 -11.79 -0.70
N GLN A 56 18.64 -10.99 -0.94
CA GLN A 56 17.40 -11.42 -1.57
C GLN A 56 17.19 -10.69 -2.90
N LYS A 57 16.78 -11.43 -3.93
CA LYS A 57 16.29 -10.81 -5.17
C LYS A 57 14.81 -10.50 -5.02
N VAL A 58 14.45 -9.24 -5.26
CA VAL A 58 13.07 -8.77 -5.26
C VAL A 58 12.56 -8.71 -6.70
N ALA A 59 11.34 -9.22 -6.94
CA ALA A 59 10.68 -9.17 -8.24
C ALA A 59 10.35 -7.72 -8.65
N GLN A 60 10.92 -7.25 -9.77
CA GLN A 60 10.87 -5.85 -10.21
C GLN A 60 9.62 -5.46 -11.01
N ASP A 61 9.00 -6.43 -11.67
CA ASP A 61 7.90 -6.15 -12.58
C ASP A 61 6.64 -5.68 -11.82
N ASP A 62 6.38 -6.25 -10.64
CA ASP A 62 5.29 -5.84 -9.74
C ASP A 62 5.47 -4.39 -9.26
N PHE A 63 6.70 -4.00 -8.88
CA PHE A 63 7.00 -2.63 -8.48
C PHE A 63 6.69 -1.65 -9.61
N THR A 64 7.22 -1.92 -10.81
CA THR A 64 7.05 -1.04 -11.96
C THR A 64 5.57 -0.87 -12.29
N TYR A 65 4.82 -1.98 -12.35
CA TYR A 65 3.39 -1.91 -12.62
C TYR A 65 2.64 -1.06 -11.59
N ARG A 66 2.87 -1.31 -10.28
CA ARG A 66 2.15 -0.62 -9.21
C ARG A 66 2.53 0.85 -9.08
N TYR A 67 3.83 1.16 -9.11
CA TYR A 67 4.35 2.51 -8.97
C TYR A 67 3.90 3.43 -10.12
N TYR A 68 3.87 2.92 -11.36
CA TYR A 68 3.44 3.67 -12.54
C TYR A 68 1.95 3.51 -12.88
N SER A 69 1.19 2.79 -12.06
CA SER A 69 -0.23 2.51 -12.31
C SER A 69 -1.11 3.74 -12.62
N PRO A 70 -0.89 4.95 -12.08
CA PRO A 70 -1.68 6.12 -12.48
C PRO A 70 -1.63 6.41 -13.99
N TRP A 71 -0.53 6.09 -14.67
CA TRP A 71 -0.36 6.29 -16.10
C TRP A 71 -0.89 5.13 -16.95
N PHE A 72 -1.17 3.98 -16.36
CA PHE A 72 -1.80 2.84 -17.05
C PHE A 72 -3.33 2.91 -16.98
N LYS A 73 -3.88 3.79 -16.14
CA LYS A 73 -5.31 3.99 -15.98
C LYS A 73 -5.85 4.99 -17.00
N MET A 74 -7.05 4.72 -17.49
CA MET A 74 -7.82 5.66 -18.32
C MET A 74 -8.74 6.56 -17.49
N HIS A 75 -9.07 6.14 -16.26
CA HIS A 75 -9.92 6.86 -15.31
C HIS A 75 -9.41 6.67 -13.89
N VAL A 76 -9.76 7.59 -12.99
CA VAL A 76 -9.55 7.40 -11.54
C VAL A 76 -10.29 6.16 -11.02
N SER A 77 -9.74 5.51 -9.99
CA SER A 77 -10.14 4.16 -9.59
C SER A 77 -11.41 4.10 -8.73
N HIS A 78 -11.63 5.13 -7.91
CA HIS A 78 -12.70 5.16 -6.93
C HIS A 78 -13.92 5.89 -7.47
N ASP A 79 -15.11 5.50 -7.05
CA ASP A 79 -16.30 6.31 -7.32
C ASP A 79 -16.25 7.65 -6.55
N LYS A 80 -17.14 8.56 -6.95
CA LYS A 80 -17.19 9.93 -6.42
C LYS A 80 -17.37 9.96 -4.90
N GLU A 81 -18.22 9.10 -4.34
CA GLU A 81 -18.57 9.16 -2.92
C GLU A 81 -17.47 8.61 -2.03
N ASP A 82 -16.76 7.59 -2.50
CA ASP A 82 -15.60 7.04 -1.80
C ASP A 82 -14.38 7.96 -1.92
N ALA A 83 -14.12 8.53 -3.10
CA ALA A 83 -12.99 9.42 -3.32
C ALA A 83 -13.10 10.74 -2.52
N LEU A 84 -14.32 11.28 -2.39
CA LEU A 84 -14.58 12.58 -1.75
C LEU A 84 -15.16 12.44 -0.34
N TRP A 85 -14.91 11.31 0.34
CA TRP A 85 -15.35 11.04 1.71
C TRP A 85 -15.01 12.17 2.71
N ALA A 86 -13.87 12.84 2.48
CA ALA A 86 -13.38 13.94 3.27
C ALA A 86 -14.38 15.09 3.39
N ASN A 87 -15.18 15.34 2.33
CA ASN A 87 -16.21 16.38 2.36
C ASN A 87 -17.26 16.11 3.45
N ARG A 88 -17.64 14.85 3.62
CA ARG A 88 -18.61 14.43 4.64
C ARG A 88 -17.98 14.46 6.04
N SER A 89 -16.77 13.93 6.20
CA SER A 89 -16.11 13.83 7.53
C SER A 89 -15.60 15.15 8.08
N TYR A 90 -15.08 16.03 7.23
CA TYR A 90 -14.54 17.33 7.62
C TYR A 90 -15.54 18.48 7.45
N GLY A 91 -16.67 18.25 6.78
CA GLY A 91 -17.81 19.18 6.74
C GLY A 91 -18.54 19.35 8.08
N LEU A 92 -18.26 18.48 9.07
CA LEU A 92 -18.88 18.54 10.40
C LEU A 92 -18.40 19.75 11.22
N LYS A 93 -19.36 20.56 11.67
CA LYS A 93 -19.11 21.83 12.38
C LYS A 93 -18.71 21.63 13.84
N ASN A 94 -18.01 22.61 14.42
CA ASN A 94 -17.61 22.65 15.83
C ASN A 94 -16.72 21.48 16.30
N ARG A 95 -16.00 20.82 15.38
CA ARG A 95 -15.13 19.67 15.69
C ARG A 95 -13.65 19.96 15.59
N TYR A 96 -13.27 20.84 14.66
CA TYR A 96 -11.88 21.05 14.27
C TYR A 96 -11.41 22.46 14.64
N TYR A 97 -10.11 22.55 14.91
CA TYR A 97 -9.40 23.75 15.32
C TYR A 97 -8.39 24.13 14.23
N GLY A 98 -8.32 25.41 13.89
CA GLY A 98 -7.39 25.92 12.90
C GLY A 98 -5.98 26.10 13.45
N GLU A 99 -5.12 26.73 12.64
CA GLU A 99 -3.72 27.04 12.95
C GLU A 99 -3.54 27.90 14.21
N ASN A 100 -4.54 28.70 14.56
CA ASN A 100 -4.56 29.55 15.75
C ASN A 100 -5.14 28.84 17.00
N LEU A 101 -5.40 27.53 16.90
CA LEU A 101 -5.99 26.69 17.95
C LEU A 101 -7.37 27.18 18.41
N GLN A 102 -8.09 27.93 17.56
CA GLN A 102 -9.51 28.27 17.74
C GLN A 102 -10.38 27.36 16.87
N LEU A 103 -11.64 27.19 17.26
CA LEU A 103 -12.60 26.46 16.45
C LEU A 103 -12.72 27.11 15.06
N ILE A 104 -12.69 26.30 14.02
CA ILE A 104 -12.89 26.76 12.65
C ILE A 104 -14.37 27.12 12.48
N ASP A 105 -14.62 28.30 11.93
CA ASP A 105 -15.97 28.78 11.68
C ASP A 105 -16.71 27.88 10.67
N GLY A 106 -18.01 27.72 10.87
CA GLY A 106 -18.80 26.85 10.01
C GLY A 106 -18.85 27.31 8.55
N ALA A 107 -18.93 28.61 8.31
CA ALA A 107 -18.93 29.18 6.97
C ALA A 107 -17.56 28.99 6.27
N GLU A 108 -16.46 29.03 7.01
CA GLU A 108 -15.13 28.72 6.46
C GLU A 108 -15.06 27.26 5.99
N ILE A 109 -15.56 26.31 6.78
CA ILE A 109 -15.65 24.90 6.37
C ILE A 109 -16.54 24.75 5.12
N ASP A 110 -17.71 25.41 5.09
CA ASP A 110 -18.61 25.33 3.92
C ASP A 110 -17.98 25.91 2.66
N ALA A 111 -17.20 26.97 2.77
CA ALA A 111 -16.47 27.55 1.65
C ALA A 111 -15.44 26.56 1.07
N ILE A 112 -14.68 25.87 1.93
CA ILE A 112 -13.69 24.86 1.50
C ILE A 112 -14.41 23.69 0.81
N ILE A 113 -15.49 23.16 1.38
CA ILE A 113 -16.25 22.07 0.77
C ILE A 113 -16.85 22.50 -0.57
N ASN A 114 -17.41 23.70 -0.66
CA ASN A 114 -17.99 24.22 -1.90
C ASN A 114 -16.94 24.38 -3.01
N ALA A 115 -15.68 24.70 -2.66
CA ALA A 115 -14.58 24.82 -3.63
C ALA A 115 -14.20 23.49 -4.29
N THR A 116 -14.53 22.34 -3.68
CA THR A 116 -14.15 21.00 -4.17
C THR A 116 -14.77 20.60 -5.51
N ASN A 117 -15.80 21.30 -5.99
CA ASN A 117 -16.36 21.06 -7.33
C ASN A 117 -16.74 19.58 -7.61
N THR A 118 -17.43 18.94 -6.67
CA THR A 118 -17.71 17.49 -6.67
C THR A 118 -18.34 16.97 -7.97
N GLU A 119 -19.17 17.77 -8.65
CA GLU A 119 -19.83 17.38 -9.89
C GLU A 119 -18.88 17.21 -11.07
N ALA A 120 -17.68 17.79 -11.01
CA ALA A 120 -16.66 17.61 -12.02
C ALA A 120 -15.83 16.33 -11.81
N TYR A 121 -16.07 15.54 -10.76
CA TYR A 121 -15.28 14.35 -10.47
C TYR A 121 -15.16 13.40 -11.67
N GLY A 122 -13.93 13.07 -12.05
CA GLY A 122 -13.63 12.19 -13.18
C GLY A 122 -13.89 12.80 -14.55
N SER A 123 -14.07 14.12 -14.66
CA SER A 123 -14.31 14.80 -15.95
C SER A 123 -13.03 14.99 -16.79
N ILE A 124 -11.85 14.91 -16.17
CA ILE A 124 -10.57 15.20 -16.85
C ILE A 124 -9.80 13.92 -17.19
N ASN A 125 -9.51 13.08 -16.19
CA ASN A 125 -8.71 11.85 -16.31
C ASN A 125 -7.39 12.02 -17.08
N ALA A 126 -6.69 13.14 -16.87
CA ALA A 126 -5.44 13.43 -17.56
C ALA A 126 -4.24 12.93 -16.76
N HIS A 127 -3.22 12.43 -17.45
CA HIS A 127 -1.97 12.02 -16.83
C HIS A 127 -1.07 13.23 -16.54
N ALA A 128 -0.44 13.20 -15.37
CA ALA A 128 0.49 14.24 -14.94
C ALA A 128 1.66 13.64 -14.15
N ILE A 129 2.66 14.48 -13.88
CA ILE A 129 3.82 14.13 -13.08
C ILE A 129 4.18 15.28 -12.13
N MET A 130 4.61 14.94 -10.93
CA MET A 130 5.05 15.93 -9.94
C MET A 130 6.33 16.65 -10.37
N ILE A 131 6.34 17.98 -10.25
CA ILE A 131 7.52 18.83 -10.54
C ILE A 131 8.23 19.32 -9.27
N GLN A 132 7.66 19.06 -8.11
CA GLN A 132 8.24 19.32 -6.79
C GLN A 132 7.59 18.39 -5.75
N ASN A 133 8.20 18.27 -4.57
CA ASN A 133 7.52 17.63 -3.45
C ASN A 133 6.30 18.48 -3.04
N ALA A 134 5.21 17.82 -2.64
CA ALA A 134 4.01 18.50 -2.19
C ALA A 134 3.31 17.74 -1.06
N GLN A 135 2.43 18.44 -0.36
CA GLN A 135 1.54 17.86 0.65
C GLN A 135 0.19 17.56 -0.01
N MET A 136 -0.15 16.28 -0.14
CA MET A 136 -1.46 15.84 -0.57
C MET A 136 -2.46 15.99 0.57
N ARG A 137 -3.58 16.65 0.29
CA ARG A 137 -4.55 17.10 1.28
C ARG A 137 -5.91 16.42 1.11
N ASN A 138 -6.63 16.20 2.20
CA ASN A 138 -8.01 15.69 2.15
C ASN A 138 -9.01 16.73 1.63
N LEU A 139 -8.70 18.03 1.77
CA LEU A 139 -9.48 19.15 1.25
C LEU A 139 -8.53 20.18 0.60
N PRO A 140 -8.98 21.01 -0.37
CA PRO A 140 -8.13 21.94 -1.12
C PRO A 140 -7.73 23.17 -0.30
N THR A 141 -6.93 22.97 0.75
CA THR A 141 -6.40 24.03 1.61
C THR A 141 -5.09 23.61 2.28
N GLU A 142 -4.20 24.58 2.46
CA GLU A 142 -2.97 24.43 3.26
C GLU A 142 -3.24 24.58 4.77
N LYS A 143 -4.40 25.11 5.16
CA LYS A 143 -4.74 25.30 6.57
C LYS A 143 -4.97 23.96 7.26
N PRO A 144 -4.52 23.78 8.52
CA PRO A 144 -4.65 22.52 9.22
C PRO A 144 -6.02 22.36 9.89
N PHE A 145 -6.47 21.10 10.05
CA PHE A 145 -7.58 20.76 10.92
C PHE A 145 -7.04 19.95 12.09
N PHE A 146 -6.98 20.56 13.27
CA PHE A 146 -6.60 19.89 14.51
C PHE A 146 -7.82 19.48 15.33
N LYS A 147 -7.66 18.52 16.23
CA LYS A 147 -8.55 18.40 17.41
C LYS A 147 -7.98 19.19 18.59
N LYS A 148 -8.73 19.23 19.70
CA LYS A 148 -8.33 19.91 20.94
C LYS A 148 -6.93 19.48 21.40
N THR A 149 -6.05 20.44 21.63
CA THR A 149 -4.66 20.22 22.10
C THR A 149 -4.58 19.66 23.52
N THR A 150 -5.66 19.74 24.30
CA THR A 150 -5.75 19.14 25.63
C THR A 150 -5.92 17.62 25.59
N LEU A 151 -6.20 17.03 24.42
CA LEU A 151 -6.33 15.59 24.26
C LEU A 151 -4.96 14.98 23.89
N PRO A 152 -4.53 13.88 24.54
CA PRO A 152 -3.25 13.25 24.24
C PRO A 152 -3.16 12.70 22.82
N GLY A 153 -2.14 13.14 22.07
CA GLY A 153 -1.95 12.72 20.67
C GLY A 153 -2.91 13.41 19.69
N GLU A 154 -3.42 14.57 20.08
CA GLU A 154 -4.27 15.45 19.28
C GLU A 154 -3.66 16.86 19.27
N GLY A 155 -4.16 17.76 18.42
CA GLY A 155 -3.54 19.08 18.24
C GLY A 155 -2.32 19.03 17.33
N TYR A 156 -1.49 20.07 17.34
CA TYR A 156 -0.23 20.04 16.60
C TYR A 156 0.67 18.88 17.08
N PRO A 157 1.29 18.09 16.18
CA PRO A 157 1.36 18.25 14.72
C PRO A 157 0.35 17.40 13.91
N PHE A 158 -0.72 16.90 14.53
CA PHE A 158 -1.72 16.02 13.91
C PHE A 158 -2.76 16.78 13.08
N ASP A 159 -2.32 17.33 11.96
CA ASP A 159 -3.21 17.92 10.98
C ASP A 159 -4.00 16.81 10.25
N TYR A 160 -5.30 16.75 10.51
CA TYR A 160 -6.19 15.74 9.94
C TYR A 160 -6.47 15.93 8.45
N LEU A 161 -6.23 17.12 7.89
CA LEU A 161 -6.29 17.31 6.44
C LEU A 161 -5.06 16.77 5.72
N GLN A 162 -3.99 16.45 6.43
CA GLN A 162 -2.79 15.86 5.82
C GLN A 162 -3.04 14.39 5.44
N THR A 163 -2.96 14.08 4.14
CA THR A 163 -3.09 12.72 3.62
C THR A 163 -1.73 12.05 3.49
N SER A 164 -0.86 12.63 2.68
CA SER A 164 0.49 12.12 2.42
C SER A 164 1.39 13.23 1.87
N ARG A 165 2.69 13.17 2.15
CA ARG A 165 3.67 13.79 1.27
C ARG A 165 3.76 12.98 -0.04
N ILE A 166 3.90 13.67 -1.17
CA ILE A 166 4.21 13.08 -2.48
C ILE A 166 5.59 13.58 -2.94
N HIS A 167 6.39 12.68 -3.52
CA HIS A 167 7.72 13.01 -4.03
C HIS A 167 7.64 13.77 -5.36
N VAL A 168 8.67 14.54 -5.66
CA VAL A 168 8.97 14.99 -7.02
C VAL A 168 9.07 13.79 -7.97
N VAL A 169 8.70 13.97 -9.23
CA VAL A 169 8.71 12.92 -10.28
C VAL A 169 7.70 11.78 -10.04
N GLU A 170 6.84 11.85 -9.03
CA GLU A 170 5.78 10.84 -8.82
C GLU A 170 4.71 10.92 -9.94
N PRO A 171 4.35 9.79 -10.58
CA PRO A 171 3.23 9.70 -11.52
C PRO A 171 1.88 9.92 -10.86
N ILE A 172 0.99 10.68 -11.50
CA ILE A 172 -0.38 10.91 -11.05
C ILE A 172 -1.38 10.91 -12.22
N ILE A 173 -2.66 10.70 -11.89
CA ILE A 173 -3.80 10.96 -12.78
C ILE A 173 -4.72 12.00 -12.12
N ILE A 174 -5.19 12.95 -12.91
CA ILE A 174 -6.02 14.07 -12.45
C ILE A 174 -7.49 13.72 -12.68
N SER A 175 -8.29 13.80 -11.62
CA SER A 175 -9.75 13.64 -11.69
C SER A 175 -10.41 14.92 -12.21
N HIS A 176 -10.20 16.03 -11.51
CA HIS A 176 -10.83 17.33 -11.74
C HIS A 176 -10.13 18.45 -10.94
N TYR A 177 -10.51 19.69 -11.23
CA TYR A 177 -10.03 20.89 -10.53
C TYR A 177 -11.08 21.45 -9.56
N SER A 178 -10.60 22.15 -8.53
CA SER A 178 -11.42 23.01 -7.68
C SER A 178 -12.09 24.11 -8.50
N LYS A 179 -13.14 24.74 -7.96
CA LYS A 179 -13.94 25.75 -8.69
C LYS A 179 -13.13 26.95 -9.19
N ASP A 180 -12.07 27.30 -8.47
CA ASP A 180 -11.15 28.38 -8.79
C ASP A 180 -9.92 27.93 -9.62
N GLY A 181 -9.77 26.63 -9.86
CA GLY A 181 -8.65 26.05 -10.59
C GLY A 181 -7.32 26.03 -9.82
N ALA A 182 -7.27 26.42 -8.54
CA ALA A 182 -6.04 26.46 -7.76
C ALA A 182 -5.57 25.07 -7.30
N TRP A 183 -6.49 24.11 -7.17
CA TRP A 183 -6.21 22.76 -6.72
C TRP A 183 -6.75 21.71 -7.70
N ALA A 184 -6.09 20.57 -7.75
CA ALA A 184 -6.57 19.38 -8.46
C ALA A 184 -6.76 18.21 -7.50
N PHE A 185 -7.85 17.48 -7.66
CA PHE A 185 -7.99 16.17 -7.03
C PHE A 185 -7.30 15.13 -7.91
N VAL A 186 -6.35 14.41 -7.34
CA VAL A 186 -5.47 13.49 -8.06
C VAL A 186 -5.44 12.12 -7.40
N GLU A 187 -5.01 11.12 -8.16
CA GLU A 187 -4.66 9.79 -7.67
C GLU A 187 -3.19 9.48 -8.04
N SER A 188 -2.41 9.09 -7.04
CA SER A 188 -1.05 8.53 -7.18
C SER A 188 -1.09 7.01 -7.03
N SER A 189 0.06 6.34 -7.13
CA SER A 189 0.13 4.89 -6.94
C SER A 189 -0.34 4.43 -5.55
N PHE A 190 -0.27 5.30 -4.53
CA PHE A 190 -0.44 4.91 -3.13
C PHE A 190 -1.53 5.68 -2.36
N ALA A 191 -2.01 6.81 -2.89
CA ALA A 191 -3.01 7.67 -2.26
C ALA A 191 -3.70 8.61 -3.27
N SER A 192 -4.87 9.11 -2.90
CA SER A 192 -5.61 10.15 -3.61
C SER A 192 -5.88 11.36 -2.71
N GLY A 193 -5.98 12.55 -3.29
CA GLY A 193 -6.27 13.79 -2.56
C GLY A 193 -6.03 15.03 -3.41
N TRP A 194 -6.09 16.20 -2.76
CA TRP A 194 -5.90 17.51 -3.38
C TRP A 194 -4.43 17.91 -3.40
N LEU A 195 -3.96 18.38 -4.56
CA LEU A 195 -2.64 18.99 -4.75
C LEU A 195 -2.77 20.38 -5.40
N PRO A 196 -1.89 21.33 -5.05
CA PRO A 196 -1.84 22.62 -5.74
C PRO A 196 -1.47 22.42 -7.22
N VAL A 197 -2.14 23.13 -8.14
CA VAL A 197 -1.89 22.99 -9.60
C VAL A 197 -0.46 23.37 -9.98
N GLU A 198 0.23 24.17 -9.17
CA GLU A 198 1.64 24.46 -9.35
C GLU A 198 2.60 23.30 -9.11
N SER A 199 2.14 22.22 -8.49
CA SER A 199 3.02 21.12 -8.06
C SER A 199 3.28 20.06 -9.12
N PHE A 200 2.57 20.08 -10.25
CA PHE A 200 2.67 19.08 -11.32
C PHE A 200 2.58 19.69 -12.73
N VAL A 201 2.83 18.85 -13.74
CA VAL A 201 2.62 19.18 -15.16
C VAL A 201 1.94 18.00 -15.87
N LEU A 202 1.05 18.30 -16.82
CA LEU A 202 0.43 17.28 -17.68
C LEU A 202 1.48 16.64 -18.59
N VAL A 203 1.37 15.33 -18.81
CA VAL A 203 2.26 14.58 -19.70
C VAL A 203 1.44 13.75 -20.67
N ASP A 204 1.82 13.76 -21.95
CA ASP A 204 1.11 12.98 -22.96
C ASP A 204 1.70 11.55 -23.11
N ALA A 205 1.27 10.80 -24.12
CA ALA A 205 1.80 9.46 -24.37
C ALA A 205 3.30 9.46 -24.69
N LYS A 206 3.81 10.44 -25.45
CA LYS A 206 5.23 10.57 -25.81
C LYS A 206 6.09 10.74 -24.56
N GLU A 207 5.74 11.69 -23.69
CA GLU A 207 6.52 11.92 -22.46
C GLU A 207 6.50 10.70 -21.53
N ARG A 208 5.33 10.07 -21.36
CA ARG A 208 5.17 8.87 -20.51
C ARG A 208 5.93 7.66 -21.05
N THR A 209 5.84 7.37 -22.34
CA THR A 209 6.56 6.24 -22.96
C THR A 209 8.07 6.41 -22.83
N GLU A 210 8.58 7.62 -23.05
CA GLU A 210 10.00 7.91 -22.83
C GLU A 210 10.40 7.69 -21.37
N PHE A 211 9.60 8.21 -20.42
CA PHE A 211 9.87 8.05 -18.99
C PHE A 211 9.87 6.58 -18.54
N LEU A 212 8.88 5.81 -18.97
CA LEU A 212 8.73 4.40 -18.59
C LEU A 212 9.90 3.55 -19.10
N SER A 213 10.36 3.82 -20.32
CA SER A 213 11.47 3.08 -20.95
C SER A 213 12.87 3.46 -20.44
N ALA A 214 13.02 4.65 -19.83
CA ALA A 214 14.31 5.09 -19.31
C ALA A 214 14.82 4.20 -18.15
N LYS A 215 16.14 4.02 -18.08
CA LYS A 215 16.82 3.51 -16.87
C LYS A 215 16.59 4.48 -15.72
N LYS A 216 16.58 3.97 -14.49
CA LYS A 216 16.19 4.75 -13.31
C LYS A 216 17.21 4.62 -12.19
N ILE A 217 17.27 5.66 -11.37
CA ILE A 217 18.04 5.71 -10.13
C ILE A 217 17.10 5.99 -8.96
N ALA A 218 17.37 5.40 -7.81
CA ALA A 218 16.72 5.73 -6.55
C ALA A 218 17.62 6.63 -5.70
N ILE A 219 17.04 7.64 -5.07
CA ILE A 219 17.75 8.46 -4.07
C ILE A 219 17.96 7.61 -2.80
N VAL A 220 19.19 7.59 -2.31
CA VAL A 220 19.63 6.81 -1.13
C VAL A 220 20.19 7.70 -0.01
N LYS A 221 20.05 9.02 -0.14
CA LYS A 221 20.45 10.02 0.85
C LYS A 221 19.31 10.99 1.10
N ASP A 222 19.02 11.27 2.36
CA ASP A 222 17.91 12.16 2.73
C ASP A 222 18.25 13.64 2.58
N ASN A 223 17.25 14.43 2.20
CA ASN A 223 17.27 15.89 2.12
C ASN A 223 18.44 16.45 1.27
N VAL A 224 18.69 15.83 0.12
CA VAL A 224 19.72 16.27 -0.82
C VAL A 224 19.15 17.26 -1.85
N PRO A 225 19.90 18.31 -2.21
CA PRO A 225 19.46 19.26 -3.23
C PRO A 225 19.64 18.68 -4.65
N LEU A 226 18.67 18.95 -5.52
CA LEU A 226 18.76 18.70 -6.96
C LEU A 226 19.03 20.01 -7.69
N TYR A 227 19.96 19.96 -8.64
CA TYR A 227 20.33 21.10 -9.49
C TYR A 227 20.12 20.75 -10.96
N ASN A 228 19.79 21.77 -11.76
CA ASN A 228 19.80 21.62 -13.22
C ASN A 228 21.20 21.76 -13.82
N ALA A 229 21.32 21.57 -15.13
CA ALA A 229 22.58 21.72 -15.87
C ALA A 229 23.25 23.11 -15.73
N GLN A 230 22.49 24.16 -15.37
CA GLN A 230 23.02 25.51 -15.09
C GLN A 230 23.31 25.72 -13.59
N GLN A 231 23.39 24.66 -12.80
CA GLN A 231 23.67 24.67 -11.36
C GLN A 231 22.67 25.50 -10.55
N ARG A 232 21.42 25.59 -11.01
CA ARG A 232 20.33 26.23 -10.27
C ARG A 232 19.58 25.20 -9.45
N PHE A 233 19.34 25.53 -8.18
CA PHE A 233 18.56 24.69 -7.28
C PHE A 233 17.14 24.51 -7.82
N ILE A 234 16.65 23.27 -7.78
CA ILE A 234 15.30 22.89 -8.25
C ILE A 234 14.43 22.52 -7.05
N THR A 235 14.81 21.48 -6.32
CA THR A 235 14.09 21.01 -5.12
C THR A 235 15.02 20.19 -4.23
N TYR A 236 14.65 20.03 -2.97
CA TYR A 236 15.18 18.93 -2.17
C TYR A 236 14.51 17.62 -2.57
N THR A 237 15.25 16.52 -2.49
CA THR A 237 14.75 15.16 -2.61
C THR A 237 15.28 14.31 -1.47
N LYS A 238 14.66 13.16 -1.25
CA LYS A 238 14.99 12.26 -0.13
C LYS A 238 14.78 10.81 -0.52
N VAL A 239 15.20 9.89 0.34
CA VAL A 239 15.03 8.45 0.16
C VAL A 239 13.59 8.13 -0.24
N GLY A 240 13.43 7.30 -1.26
CA GLY A 240 12.14 6.91 -1.84
C GLY A 240 11.83 7.57 -3.18
N ALA A 241 12.50 8.66 -3.56
CA ALA A 241 12.34 9.25 -4.89
C ALA A 241 13.10 8.45 -5.96
N ILE A 242 12.48 8.28 -7.13
CA ILE A 242 13.03 7.54 -8.29
C ILE A 242 13.04 8.46 -9.51
N LEU A 243 14.20 8.61 -10.14
CA LEU A 243 14.39 9.49 -11.29
C LEU A 243 14.88 8.71 -12.52
N PRO A 244 14.42 9.05 -13.73
CA PRO A 244 14.98 8.51 -14.96
C PRO A 244 16.33 9.16 -15.27
N ILE A 245 17.21 8.42 -15.96
CA ILE A 245 18.53 8.90 -16.39
C ILE A 245 18.68 8.91 -17.90
N ILE A 246 19.41 9.91 -18.39
CA ILE A 246 19.85 10.07 -19.78
C ILE A 246 21.19 9.33 -19.97
N SER A 247 22.13 9.60 -19.07
CA SER A 247 23.49 9.08 -19.09
C SER A 247 24.12 9.17 -17.70
N GLU A 248 25.37 8.72 -17.58
CA GLU A 248 26.17 8.87 -16.37
C GLU A 248 27.63 9.15 -16.75
N ASP A 249 28.33 9.86 -15.87
CA ASP A 249 29.78 10.02 -15.87
C ASP A 249 30.39 9.33 -14.64
N ASP A 250 31.70 9.49 -14.41
CA ASP A 250 32.40 8.84 -13.28
C ASP A 250 31.89 9.31 -11.91
N THR A 251 31.35 10.51 -11.82
CA THR A 251 30.96 11.18 -10.58
C THR A 251 29.45 11.28 -10.37
N SER A 252 28.67 11.31 -11.44
CA SER A 252 27.26 11.71 -11.39
C SER A 252 26.39 11.03 -12.44
N PHE A 253 25.10 10.99 -12.12
CA PHE A 253 24.04 10.65 -13.05
C PHE A 253 23.48 11.93 -13.68
N HIS A 254 23.31 11.91 -14.99
CA HIS A 254 22.54 12.90 -15.73
C HIS A 254 21.09 12.43 -15.75
N ALA A 255 20.35 12.82 -14.71
CA ALA A 255 18.94 12.52 -14.57
C ALA A 255 18.08 13.52 -15.34
N TYR A 256 16.78 13.27 -15.44
CA TYR A 256 15.85 14.29 -15.89
C TYR A 256 14.52 14.21 -15.15
N MET A 257 13.77 15.29 -15.23
CA MET A 257 12.37 15.34 -14.88
C MET A 257 11.61 16.14 -15.93
N TYR A 258 10.28 16.02 -15.95
CA TYR A 258 9.47 17.01 -16.66
C TYR A 258 9.17 18.17 -15.71
N THR A 259 9.30 19.38 -16.23
CA THR A 259 8.85 20.64 -15.66
C THR A 259 7.84 21.27 -16.63
N ARG A 260 7.50 22.54 -16.44
CA ARG A 260 6.59 23.26 -17.33
C ARG A 260 7.20 24.53 -17.91
N ASP A 261 6.86 24.80 -19.16
CA ASP A 261 7.16 26.07 -19.80
C ASP A 261 6.18 27.18 -19.37
N ALA A 262 6.33 28.38 -19.93
CA ALA A 262 5.45 29.52 -19.64
C ALA A 262 3.99 29.31 -20.09
N ALA A 263 3.73 28.33 -20.96
CA ALA A 263 2.42 27.92 -21.43
C ALA A 263 1.89 26.68 -20.70
N PHE A 264 2.56 26.24 -19.62
CA PHE A 264 2.23 25.07 -18.81
C PHE A 264 2.35 23.71 -19.53
N ASN A 265 3.05 23.66 -20.67
CA ASN A 265 3.34 22.40 -21.35
C ASN A 265 4.53 21.69 -20.71
N ALA A 266 4.54 20.35 -20.75
CA ALA A 266 5.68 19.56 -20.29
C ALA A 266 6.96 19.92 -21.05
N GLN A 267 8.01 20.21 -20.29
CA GLN A 267 9.35 20.44 -20.79
C GLN A 267 10.34 19.56 -20.03
N LYS A 268 11.24 18.90 -20.73
CA LYS A 268 12.31 18.13 -20.09
C LYS A 268 13.35 19.06 -19.45
N LEU A 269 13.65 18.80 -18.19
CA LEU A 269 14.70 19.46 -17.42
C LEU A 269 15.76 18.44 -17.03
N GLU A 270 16.99 18.62 -17.51
CA GLU A 270 18.13 17.81 -17.09
C GLU A 270 18.58 18.19 -15.68
N LEU A 271 18.87 17.17 -14.88
CA LEU A 271 19.28 17.24 -13.48
C LEU A 271 20.64 16.57 -13.31
N TYR A 272 21.48 17.15 -12.46
CA TYR A 272 22.76 16.59 -12.09
C TYR A 272 22.67 15.96 -10.70
N VAL A 273 22.83 14.63 -10.62
CA VAL A 273 22.70 13.87 -9.37
C VAL A 273 24.02 13.16 -9.04
N PRO A 274 24.77 13.60 -8.01
CA PRO A 274 25.99 12.91 -7.59
C PRO A 274 25.76 11.42 -7.29
N LYS A 275 26.69 10.55 -7.69
CA LYS A 275 26.64 9.10 -7.39
C LYS A 275 26.64 8.80 -5.88
N SER A 276 27.07 9.75 -5.05
CA SER A 276 26.93 9.66 -3.60
C SER A 276 25.49 9.76 -3.10
N PHE A 277 24.56 10.32 -3.90
CA PHE A 277 23.16 10.56 -3.50
C PHE A 277 22.19 9.49 -4.00
N ALA A 278 22.56 8.75 -5.04
CA ALA A 278 21.65 7.83 -5.73
C ALA A 278 22.35 6.55 -6.17
N GLN A 279 21.56 5.52 -6.49
CA GLN A 279 22.04 4.26 -7.09
C GLN A 279 21.03 3.77 -8.14
N PRO A 280 21.47 3.01 -9.17
CA PRO A 280 20.55 2.37 -10.11
C PRO A 280 19.52 1.52 -9.38
N VAL A 281 18.25 1.58 -9.80
CA VAL A 281 17.15 0.81 -9.21
C VAL A 281 16.83 -0.41 -10.10
N PRO A 282 16.58 -1.60 -9.53
CA PRO A 282 16.64 -1.91 -8.09
C PRO A 282 18.04 -1.93 -7.52
N ILE A 283 18.14 -1.52 -6.26
CA ILE A 283 19.33 -1.71 -5.46
C ILE A 283 19.32 -3.13 -4.89
N ASP A 284 20.48 -3.78 -4.88
CA ASP A 284 20.63 -5.08 -4.25
C ASP A 284 20.33 -5.00 -2.74
N PHE A 285 19.56 -5.96 -2.23
CA PHE A 285 19.22 -6.05 -0.83
C PHE A 285 20.40 -6.64 -0.03
N SER A 286 21.40 -5.81 0.27
CA SER A 286 22.63 -6.20 0.99
C SER A 286 22.80 -5.42 2.30
N LYS A 287 23.77 -5.87 3.13
CA LYS A 287 24.17 -5.16 4.36
C LYS A 287 24.47 -3.69 4.09
N GLU A 288 25.26 -3.42 3.05
CA GLU A 288 25.73 -2.08 2.70
C GLU A 288 24.57 -1.18 2.30
N SER A 289 23.68 -1.66 1.44
CA SER A 289 22.51 -0.91 0.98
C SER A 289 21.51 -0.64 2.11
N ILE A 290 21.25 -1.65 2.96
CA ILE A 290 20.36 -1.52 4.13
C ILE A 290 20.90 -0.50 5.12
N SER A 291 22.19 -0.57 5.45
CA SER A 291 22.82 0.38 6.37
C SER A 291 22.82 1.78 5.78
N LYS A 292 23.24 1.91 4.51
CA LYS A 292 23.29 3.18 3.78
C LYS A 292 21.94 3.88 3.74
N ILE A 293 20.84 3.16 3.50
CA ILE A 293 19.50 3.75 3.40
C ILE A 293 18.90 3.93 4.79
N GLY A 294 18.97 2.92 5.65
CA GLY A 294 18.35 2.92 6.97
C GLY A 294 18.92 4.01 7.89
N ASP A 295 20.25 4.21 7.88
CA ASP A 295 20.89 5.26 8.69
C ASP A 295 20.47 6.68 8.28
N GLN A 296 20.04 6.89 7.03
CA GLN A 296 19.56 8.20 6.58
C GLN A 296 18.20 8.57 7.19
N LEU A 297 17.40 7.57 7.54
CA LEU A 297 16.06 7.77 8.09
C LEU A 297 16.10 7.97 9.61
N LEU A 298 17.11 7.42 10.30
CA LEU A 298 17.21 7.50 11.77
C LEU A 298 17.33 8.95 12.25
N GLY A 299 16.57 9.28 13.30
CA GLY A 299 16.52 10.62 13.86
C GLY A 299 15.62 11.61 13.13
N GLU A 300 15.09 11.29 11.93
CA GLU A 300 14.09 12.11 11.26
C GLU A 300 12.88 12.30 12.17
N LYS A 301 12.38 13.54 12.28
CA LYS A 301 11.22 13.85 13.12
C LYS A 301 9.98 13.11 12.62
N TYR A 302 9.04 12.85 13.52
CA TYR A 302 7.73 12.31 13.16
C TYR A 302 6.88 13.41 12.53
N GLY A 303 6.37 13.17 11.32
CA GLY A 303 5.36 14.01 10.67
C GLY A 303 4.14 13.20 10.30
N TRP A 304 3.02 13.44 10.98
CA TRP A 304 1.72 12.80 10.68
C TRP A 304 1.37 13.00 9.20
N GLY A 305 1.13 11.92 8.45
CA GLY A 305 0.82 12.02 7.03
C GLY A 305 1.94 12.66 6.18
N GLY A 306 3.16 12.78 6.70
CA GLY A 306 4.27 13.47 6.04
C GLY A 306 4.33 14.99 6.26
N TYR A 307 3.61 15.49 7.27
CA TYR A 307 3.56 16.91 7.63
C TYR A 307 4.98 17.51 7.83
N LEU A 308 5.15 18.76 7.37
CA LEU A 308 6.43 19.48 7.34
C LEU A 308 7.56 18.70 6.63
N ASP A 309 7.21 17.97 5.57
CA ASP A 309 8.14 17.19 4.74
C ASP A 309 8.86 16.06 5.50
N ASN A 310 8.34 15.60 6.64
CA ASN A 310 8.89 14.45 7.37
C ASN A 310 8.19 13.14 6.95
N ARG A 311 8.43 12.06 7.70
CA ARG A 311 7.72 10.77 7.55
C ARG A 311 6.93 10.43 8.81
N ASP A 312 5.82 9.71 8.61
CA ASP A 312 5.18 8.93 9.67
C ASP A 312 5.69 7.47 9.62
N CYS A 313 5.13 6.63 10.50
CA CYS A 313 5.49 5.21 10.60
C CYS A 313 5.46 4.46 9.26
N SER A 314 4.41 4.66 8.46
CA SER A 314 4.16 3.94 7.21
C SER A 314 4.82 4.57 5.99
N ALA A 315 5.04 5.90 6.00
CA ALA A 315 5.85 6.55 4.97
C ALA A 315 7.33 6.14 5.09
N MET A 316 7.83 5.97 6.33
CA MET A 316 9.20 5.50 6.57
C MET A 316 9.44 4.10 6.00
N THR A 317 8.53 3.14 6.26
CA THR A 317 8.66 1.77 5.74
C THR A 317 8.61 1.75 4.21
N ARG A 318 7.69 2.52 3.61
CA ARG A 318 7.55 2.59 2.14
C ARG A 318 8.79 3.19 1.50
N ASP A 319 9.26 4.32 1.99
CA ASP A 319 10.40 5.02 1.43
C ASP A 319 11.69 4.21 1.64
N PHE A 320 11.82 3.44 2.73
CA PHE A 320 12.92 2.48 2.93
C PHE A 320 12.91 1.34 1.89
N LEU A 321 11.72 0.80 1.57
CA LEU A 321 11.57 -0.38 0.71
C LEU A 321 11.59 -0.06 -0.80
N SER A 322 11.23 1.17 -1.19
CA SER A 322 11.11 1.57 -2.59
C SER A 322 12.43 1.47 -3.40
N PRO A 323 13.62 1.85 -2.87
CA PRO A 323 14.89 1.70 -3.59
C PRO A 323 15.27 0.25 -3.91
N PHE A 324 14.72 -0.72 -3.17
CA PHE A 324 14.90 -2.15 -3.43
C PHE A 324 13.89 -2.70 -4.46
N GLY A 325 13.04 -1.84 -5.03
CA GLY A 325 11.97 -2.24 -5.93
C GLY A 325 10.86 -3.01 -5.21
N ILE A 326 10.55 -2.66 -3.94
CA ILE A 326 9.41 -3.23 -3.23
C ILE A 326 8.34 -2.16 -3.03
N TRP A 327 7.20 -2.32 -3.71
CA TRP A 327 6.08 -1.40 -3.57
C TRP A 327 5.20 -1.84 -2.42
N ILE A 328 4.78 -0.90 -1.57
CA ILE A 328 3.79 -1.13 -0.52
C ILE A 328 2.76 -0.01 -0.44
N PRO A 329 1.54 -0.29 0.04
CA PRO A 329 0.52 0.73 0.26
C PRO A 329 0.96 1.82 1.24
N ARG A 330 0.29 2.99 1.17
CA ARG A 330 0.60 4.15 2.02
C ARG A 330 0.33 3.97 3.50
N ASN A 331 -0.77 3.31 3.84
CA ASN A 331 -1.32 3.29 5.21
C ASN A 331 -0.92 2.01 5.94
N SER A 332 -0.60 2.12 7.23
CA SER A 332 -0.17 0.99 8.08
C SER A 332 -1.10 -0.23 8.03
N ALA A 333 -2.42 -0.04 8.01
CA ALA A 333 -3.39 -1.13 7.90
C ALA A 333 -3.37 -1.82 6.54
N ALA A 334 -3.16 -1.07 5.45
CA ALA A 334 -3.05 -1.61 4.10
C ALA A 334 -1.71 -2.32 3.89
N GLN A 335 -0.63 -1.87 4.55
CA GLN A 335 0.68 -2.54 4.51
C GLN A 335 0.67 -3.98 5.07
N LYS A 336 -0.43 -4.44 5.67
CA LYS A 336 -0.64 -5.87 5.94
C LYS A 336 -0.59 -6.75 4.68
N SER A 337 -0.71 -6.17 3.48
CA SER A 337 -0.54 -6.87 2.21
C SER A 337 0.91 -6.99 1.74
N PHE A 338 1.91 -6.53 2.52
CA PHE A 338 3.33 -6.56 2.12
C PHE A 338 3.88 -7.97 1.83
N GLY A 339 3.33 -8.99 2.47
CA GLY A 339 3.75 -10.38 2.35
C GLY A 339 2.87 -11.31 3.17
N GLU A 340 3.42 -12.46 3.56
CA GLU A 340 2.68 -13.45 4.37
C GLU A 340 2.34 -12.88 5.75
N TYR A 341 1.05 -12.84 6.09
CA TYR A 341 0.58 -12.36 7.38
C TYR A 341 0.52 -13.50 8.41
N VAL A 342 1.35 -13.42 9.44
CA VAL A 342 1.30 -14.29 10.62
C VAL A 342 0.56 -13.54 11.74
N SER A 343 -0.63 -14.04 12.10
CA SER A 343 -1.40 -13.49 13.21
C SER A 343 -0.69 -13.72 14.54
N LEU A 344 -0.61 -12.66 15.35
CA LEU A 344 -0.07 -12.67 16.71
C LEU A 344 -1.15 -12.28 17.73
N LYS A 345 -2.42 -12.24 17.30
CA LYS A 345 -3.57 -11.98 18.18
C LYS A 345 -3.69 -13.09 19.21
N ASP A 346 -4.16 -12.72 20.39
CA ASP A 346 -4.46 -13.62 21.51
C ASP A 346 -3.26 -14.38 22.10
N LEU A 347 -2.05 -14.16 21.58
CA LEU A 347 -0.80 -14.65 22.15
C LEU A 347 -0.33 -13.75 23.32
N THR A 348 0.35 -14.36 24.29
CA THR A 348 1.05 -13.61 25.34
C THR A 348 2.23 -12.81 24.76
N PRO A 349 2.71 -11.74 25.40
CA PRO A 349 3.85 -10.96 24.90
C PRO A 349 5.09 -11.79 24.58
N LYS A 350 5.38 -12.80 25.44
CA LYS A 350 6.51 -13.72 25.25
C LYS A 350 6.34 -14.60 24.01
N GLU A 351 5.13 -15.11 23.77
CA GLU A 351 4.83 -15.90 22.58
C GLU A 351 4.86 -15.04 21.31
N LYS A 352 4.40 -13.79 21.38
CA LYS A 352 4.51 -12.83 20.27
C LYS A 352 5.97 -12.58 19.89
N GLU A 353 6.82 -12.26 20.88
CA GLU A 353 8.26 -12.02 20.64
C GLU A 353 8.92 -13.27 20.04
N ALA A 354 8.63 -14.46 20.59
CA ALA A 354 9.14 -15.72 20.05
C ALA A 354 8.70 -15.98 18.60
N MET A 355 7.43 -15.68 18.27
CA MET A 355 6.92 -15.82 16.90
C MET A 355 7.53 -14.80 15.94
N ILE A 356 7.81 -13.58 16.40
CA ILE A 356 8.50 -12.56 15.59
C ILE A 356 9.93 -12.99 15.30
N LEU A 357 10.68 -13.43 16.31
CA LEU A 357 12.05 -13.93 16.13
C LEU A 357 12.10 -15.15 15.21
N LYS A 358 11.12 -16.05 15.33
CA LYS A 358 11.05 -17.27 14.53
C LYS A 358 10.75 -17.00 13.05
N ASN A 359 9.84 -16.08 12.75
CA ASN A 359 9.32 -15.89 11.39
C ASN A 359 9.90 -14.65 10.67
N GLY A 360 10.37 -13.66 11.42
CA GLY A 360 10.80 -12.38 10.88
C GLY A 360 12.10 -12.48 10.09
N ILE A 361 12.13 -11.82 8.94
CA ILE A 361 13.33 -11.56 8.15
C ILE A 361 13.70 -10.09 8.35
N ALA A 362 14.90 -9.84 8.89
CA ALA A 362 15.36 -8.48 9.17
C ALA A 362 15.29 -7.60 7.92
N PHE A 363 14.70 -6.41 8.07
CA PHE A 363 14.45 -5.40 7.04
C PHE A 363 13.53 -5.83 5.87
N LEU A 364 13.00 -7.07 5.90
CA LEU A 364 11.97 -7.57 4.99
C LEU A 364 10.77 -8.13 5.76
N SER A 365 10.51 -7.62 6.95
CA SER A 365 9.30 -7.93 7.70
C SER A 365 8.74 -6.67 8.34
N LEU A 366 7.41 -6.58 8.35
CA LEU A 366 6.67 -5.47 8.95
C LEU A 366 5.86 -5.99 10.13
N ILE A 367 5.93 -5.31 11.28
CA ILE A 367 5.13 -5.66 12.46
C ILE A 367 4.00 -4.64 12.60
N TYR A 368 2.77 -5.15 12.66
CA TYR A 368 1.56 -4.34 12.65
C TYR A 368 0.85 -4.33 14.00
N LEU A 369 0.36 -3.14 14.37
CA LEU A 369 -0.67 -2.92 15.37
C LEU A 369 -1.61 -1.81 14.91
N LYS A 370 -2.83 -1.76 15.44
CA LYS A 370 -3.79 -0.72 15.05
C LYS A 370 -3.22 0.70 15.24
N GLY A 371 -3.02 1.39 14.12
CA GLY A 371 -2.52 2.76 14.05
C GLY A 371 -0.99 2.91 13.99
N HIS A 372 -0.22 1.83 13.87
CA HIS A 372 1.25 1.89 13.78
C HIS A 372 1.83 0.70 13.02
N ILE A 373 2.93 0.93 12.30
CA ILE A 373 3.67 -0.11 11.59
C ILE A 373 5.17 0.08 11.86
N MET A 374 5.90 -1.03 11.96
CA MET A 374 7.31 -1.05 12.31
C MET A 374 8.06 -1.95 11.34
N LEU A 375 9.28 -1.58 10.96
CA LEU A 375 10.18 -2.43 10.19
C LEU A 375 10.93 -3.33 11.17
N TYR A 376 10.73 -4.65 11.10
CA TYR A 376 11.52 -5.58 11.89
C TYR A 376 12.98 -5.48 11.47
N ALA A 377 13.88 -5.19 12.42
CA ALA A 377 15.28 -4.92 12.16
C ALA A 377 16.19 -6.08 12.57
N GLY A 378 15.63 -7.16 13.12
CA GLY A 378 16.38 -8.37 13.50
C GLY A 378 16.40 -8.61 15.00
N GLU A 379 17.31 -9.49 15.42
CA GLU A 379 17.50 -9.89 16.81
C GLU A 379 18.77 -9.26 17.39
N PHE A 380 18.70 -8.79 18.63
CA PHE A 380 19.87 -8.45 19.42
C PHE A 380 19.69 -8.98 20.85
N GLU A 381 20.62 -9.82 21.32
CA GLU A 381 20.59 -10.43 22.66
C GLU A 381 19.24 -11.10 23.02
N GLY A 382 18.64 -11.85 22.07
CA GLY A 382 17.36 -12.51 22.28
C GLY A 382 16.13 -11.58 22.22
N LYS A 383 16.30 -10.31 21.83
CA LYS A 383 15.22 -9.34 21.69
C LYS A 383 14.95 -8.99 20.24
N ALA A 384 13.67 -8.96 19.88
CA ALA A 384 13.22 -8.50 18.58
C ALA A 384 13.32 -6.97 18.51
N LEU A 385 14.21 -6.46 17.65
CA LEU A 385 14.36 -5.03 17.41
C LEU A 385 13.59 -4.59 16.18
N VAL A 386 13.14 -3.34 16.23
CA VAL A 386 12.43 -2.67 15.15
C VAL A 386 13.03 -1.31 14.87
N MET A 387 13.00 -0.93 13.60
CA MET A 387 13.17 0.44 13.15
C MET A 387 11.79 1.05 12.91
N GLN A 388 11.53 2.22 13.50
CA GLN A 388 10.20 2.84 13.46
C GLN A 388 10.27 4.37 13.62
N ASN A 389 9.40 5.09 12.89
CA ASN A 389 9.13 6.50 13.17
C ASN A 389 7.86 6.61 14.01
N ILE A 390 8.02 6.94 15.30
CA ILE A 390 6.97 6.88 16.32
C ILE A 390 6.76 8.23 16.97
N TRP A 391 5.49 8.61 17.18
CA TRP A 391 5.15 9.82 17.92
C TRP A 391 5.51 9.71 19.40
N GLY A 392 4.96 8.73 20.11
CA GLY A 392 5.24 8.56 21.53
C GLY A 392 4.58 7.33 22.13
N VAL A 393 5.06 6.96 23.32
CA VAL A 393 4.51 5.86 24.11
C VAL A 393 3.33 6.35 24.94
N ARG A 394 2.29 5.51 25.10
CA ARG A 394 1.11 5.87 25.91
C ARG A 394 1.49 5.84 27.39
N THR A 395 1.12 6.89 28.12
CA THR A 395 1.32 7.00 29.57
C THR A 395 0.01 7.06 30.31
N MET A 396 0.07 6.81 31.62
CA MET A 396 -1.04 6.96 32.55
C MET A 396 -0.52 7.58 33.86
N GLU A 397 -1.00 8.77 34.19
CA GLU A 397 -0.69 9.47 35.44
C GLU A 397 -2.01 9.92 36.08
N ASP A 398 -2.24 9.56 37.35
CA ASP A 398 -3.47 9.88 38.09
C ASP A 398 -4.78 9.55 37.33
N GLY A 399 -4.78 8.43 36.61
CA GLY A 399 -5.91 7.97 35.80
C GLY A 399 -6.14 8.75 34.49
N LYS A 400 -5.24 9.67 34.13
CA LYS A 400 -5.26 10.43 32.88
C LYS A 400 -4.26 9.84 31.89
N GLU A 401 -4.73 9.59 30.68
CA GLU A 401 -3.87 9.17 29.57
C GLU A 401 -2.97 10.34 29.14
N GLY A 402 -1.72 10.03 28.77
CA GLY A 402 -0.76 10.99 28.24
C GLY A 402 0.13 10.37 27.16
N ARG A 403 1.16 11.11 26.74
CA ARG A 403 2.20 10.62 25.82
C ARG A 403 3.57 11.07 26.32
N ASN A 404 4.50 10.13 26.46
CA ASN A 404 5.92 10.48 26.43
C ASN A 404 6.33 10.53 24.96
N VAL A 405 6.59 11.73 24.44
CA VAL A 405 6.90 11.96 23.03
C VAL A 405 8.33 11.52 22.73
N ILE A 406 8.48 10.63 21.76
CA ILE A 406 9.75 10.29 21.12
C ILE A 406 9.92 11.16 19.87
N GLY A 407 8.88 11.20 19.04
CA GLY A 407 8.70 12.16 17.95
C GLY A 407 9.71 12.03 16.82
N LYS A 408 10.29 10.84 16.59
CA LYS A 408 11.31 10.60 15.56
C LYS A 408 11.48 9.13 15.20
N ALA A 409 12.22 8.88 14.12
CA ALA A 409 12.72 7.58 13.72
C ALA A 409 13.80 7.06 14.69
N ILE A 410 13.61 5.84 15.19
CA ILE A 410 14.47 5.18 16.18
C ILE A 410 14.60 3.68 15.90
N ILE A 411 15.61 3.07 16.51
CA ILE A 411 15.70 1.63 16.76
C ILE A 411 15.29 1.36 18.21
N SER A 412 14.37 0.41 18.43
CA SER A 412 13.98 -0.04 19.76
C SER A 412 13.56 -1.50 19.78
N ASP A 413 13.37 -2.09 20.96
CA ASP A 413 12.57 -3.30 21.10
C ASP A 413 11.07 -2.98 21.08
N LEU A 414 10.24 -4.00 21.26
CA LEU A 414 8.78 -3.89 21.37
C LEU A 414 8.30 -3.53 22.80
N TYR A 415 9.23 -3.34 23.73
CA TYR A 415 9.00 -2.96 25.13
C TYR A 415 9.40 -1.50 25.41
N VAL A 416 9.70 -0.71 24.39
CA VAL A 416 10.08 0.70 24.51
C VAL A 416 9.14 1.47 25.46
N GLY A 417 9.74 2.14 26.44
CA GLY A 417 9.03 2.83 27.51
C GLY A 417 8.77 2.01 28.78
N ALA A 418 8.99 0.69 28.80
CA ALA A 418 8.78 -0.14 30.00
C ALA A 418 9.63 0.25 31.22
N ASN A 419 10.71 1.00 30.99
CA ASN A 419 11.56 1.53 32.06
C ASN A 419 11.08 2.87 32.65
N GLN A 420 9.94 3.39 32.17
CA GLN A 420 9.31 4.62 32.66
C GLN A 420 8.14 4.26 33.59
N GLU A 421 8.11 4.88 34.77
CA GLU A 421 7.10 4.58 35.80
C GLU A 421 5.67 4.90 35.35
N ASN A 422 5.51 5.89 34.47
CA ASN A 422 4.21 6.32 33.96
C ASN A 422 3.72 5.54 32.73
N VAL A 423 4.45 4.53 32.25
CA VAL A 423 4.05 3.70 31.11
C VAL A 423 3.42 2.40 31.60
N PRO A 424 2.09 2.21 31.45
CA PRO A 424 1.45 0.98 31.88
C PRO A 424 1.78 -0.18 30.92
N GLU A 425 1.79 -1.42 31.42
CA GLU A 425 2.08 -2.62 30.62
C GLU A 425 1.21 -2.71 29.36
N LYS A 426 -0.11 -2.45 29.48
CA LYS A 426 -1.06 -2.41 28.35
C LYS A 426 -0.72 -1.35 27.27
N GLY A 427 0.12 -0.37 27.61
CA GLY A 427 0.58 0.70 26.73
C GLY A 427 1.76 0.30 25.85
N LEU A 428 2.49 -0.76 26.23
CA LEU A 428 3.66 -1.27 25.50
C LEU A 428 3.27 -1.80 24.12
N LEU A 429 4.19 -1.68 23.16
CA LEU A 429 3.93 -2.05 21.77
C LEU A 429 3.63 -3.55 21.64
N ILE A 430 4.43 -4.41 22.29
CA ILE A 430 4.27 -5.87 22.25
C ILE A 430 2.85 -6.34 22.63
N ASN A 431 2.23 -5.69 23.61
CA ASN A 431 0.87 -6.02 24.06
C ASN A 431 -0.19 -5.72 23.00
N ARG A 432 0.10 -4.78 22.09
CA ARG A 432 -0.82 -4.30 21.06
C ARG A 432 -0.54 -4.87 19.66
N VAL A 433 0.60 -5.52 19.45
CA VAL A 433 0.95 -6.18 18.18
C VAL A 433 -0.15 -7.18 17.80
N GLU A 434 -0.62 -7.08 16.56
CA GLU A 434 -1.66 -7.95 15.98
C GLU A 434 -1.07 -8.98 15.00
N GLY A 435 0.07 -8.69 14.37
CA GLY A 435 0.68 -9.59 13.40
C GLY A 435 2.03 -9.13 12.88
N ILE A 436 2.70 -10.02 12.16
CA ILE A 436 3.92 -9.76 11.39
C ILE A 436 3.68 -10.16 9.92
N MET A 437 4.14 -9.34 8.99
CA MET A 437 4.14 -9.60 7.55
C MET A 437 5.56 -9.88 7.09
N VAL A 438 5.79 -10.97 6.36
CA VAL A 438 7.13 -11.44 5.98
C VAL A 438 7.30 -11.51 4.46
N LYS A 439 8.43 -11.02 3.94
CA LYS A 439 8.81 -11.06 2.52
C LYS A 439 10.26 -11.57 2.33
N PRO A 440 10.60 -12.35 1.28
CA PRO A 440 9.66 -13.04 0.41
C PRO A 440 8.75 -13.96 1.22
N ALA A 441 7.53 -14.21 0.72
CA ALA A 441 6.71 -15.26 1.29
C ALA A 441 7.55 -16.55 1.32
N ASN A 442 7.47 -17.32 2.41
CA ASN A 442 8.05 -18.66 2.41
C ASN A 442 7.50 -19.37 1.16
N PRO A 443 8.31 -19.99 0.29
CA PRO A 443 7.78 -20.72 -0.88
C PRO A 443 6.77 -21.82 -0.50
N LYS A 444 6.77 -22.23 0.77
CA LYS A 444 5.81 -23.16 1.39
C LYS A 444 4.72 -22.47 2.22
N SER A 445 4.71 -21.14 2.27
CA SER A 445 3.66 -20.32 2.84
C SER A 445 2.42 -20.51 1.98
N ASN A 446 1.43 -21.14 2.58
CA ASN A 446 0.10 -21.09 2.04
C ASN A 446 -0.62 -19.92 2.72
N ASN A 447 -1.35 -19.14 1.94
CA ASN A 447 -2.19 -18.05 2.43
C ASN A 447 -3.61 -18.52 2.80
N LEU A 448 -3.83 -19.84 2.94
CA LEU A 448 -5.16 -20.46 3.11
C LEU A 448 -5.95 -19.84 4.27
N VAL A 449 -5.30 -19.65 5.43
CA VAL A 449 -5.93 -19.06 6.64
C VAL A 449 -6.46 -17.65 6.38
N SER A 450 -5.77 -16.88 5.52
CA SER A 450 -6.17 -15.50 5.21
C SER A 450 -7.22 -15.40 4.11
N LYS A 451 -7.30 -16.41 3.24
CA LYS A 451 -8.13 -16.38 2.01
C LYS A 451 -9.45 -17.13 2.16
N TYR A 452 -9.50 -18.11 3.06
CA TYR A 452 -10.66 -18.95 3.29
C TYR A 452 -11.22 -18.76 4.71
N PRO A 453 -12.37 -18.06 4.87
CA PRO A 453 -13.06 -17.91 6.15
C PRO A 453 -13.26 -19.19 6.96
N SER A 454 -13.37 -20.36 6.31
CA SER A 454 -13.53 -21.64 7.01
C SER A 454 -12.23 -22.27 7.50
N VAL A 455 -11.06 -21.79 7.06
CA VAL A 455 -9.74 -22.29 7.50
C VAL A 455 -9.31 -21.54 8.76
N LYS A 456 -9.21 -22.25 9.88
CA LYS A 456 -8.89 -21.66 11.19
C LYS A 456 -7.39 -21.43 11.37
N THR A 457 -6.59 -22.45 11.09
CA THR A 457 -5.14 -22.43 11.28
C THR A 457 -4.50 -23.62 10.59
N ILE A 458 -3.19 -23.56 10.38
CA ILE A 458 -2.39 -24.69 9.91
C ILE A 458 -1.27 -24.90 10.90
N LYS A 459 -1.18 -26.12 11.43
CA LYS A 459 -0.21 -26.47 12.46
C LYS A 459 0.16 -27.94 12.30
N ASP A 460 1.44 -28.25 12.52
CA ASP A 460 1.93 -29.62 12.57
C ASP A 460 1.49 -30.46 11.35
N ASN A 461 1.70 -29.93 10.15
CA ASN A 461 1.33 -30.56 8.87
C ASN A 461 -0.18 -30.85 8.70
N THR A 462 -1.03 -30.09 9.38
CA THR A 462 -2.48 -30.29 9.40
C THR A 462 -3.20 -28.96 9.23
N VAL A 463 -4.19 -28.93 8.33
CA VAL A 463 -5.12 -27.80 8.15
C VAL A 463 -6.33 -28.02 9.06
N PHE A 464 -6.61 -27.07 9.94
CA PHE A 464 -7.76 -27.11 10.85
C PHE A 464 -8.84 -26.14 10.39
N PHE A 465 -10.09 -26.61 10.41
CA PHE A 465 -11.24 -25.82 9.99
C PHE A 465 -12.02 -25.28 11.20
N MET A 466 -12.83 -24.24 10.95
CA MET A 466 -13.64 -23.58 11.98
C MET A 466 -14.69 -24.50 12.63
N ASP A 467 -15.09 -25.57 11.95
CA ASP A 467 -16.02 -26.58 12.47
C ASP A 467 -15.34 -27.69 13.29
N GLY A 468 -14.03 -27.59 13.53
CA GLY A 468 -13.25 -28.52 14.33
C GLY A 468 -12.69 -29.73 13.57
N SER A 469 -13.04 -29.90 12.29
CA SER A 469 -12.43 -30.93 11.44
C SER A 469 -11.03 -30.55 10.94
N SER A 470 -10.33 -31.50 10.32
CA SER A 470 -8.98 -31.28 9.79
C SER A 470 -8.66 -32.10 8.54
N LEU A 471 -7.64 -31.68 7.79
CA LEU A 471 -7.05 -32.39 6.65
C LEU A 471 -5.50 -32.37 6.73
N PRO A 472 -4.81 -33.41 6.24
CA PRO A 472 -3.35 -33.36 6.11
C PRO A 472 -2.94 -32.28 5.10
N TYR A 473 -1.85 -31.57 5.40
CA TYR A 473 -1.32 -30.50 4.55
C TYR A 473 -0.40 -31.04 3.44
N ASP A 474 0.65 -31.77 3.81
CA ASP A 474 1.67 -32.34 2.90
C ASP A 474 1.84 -33.84 3.19
N ASP A 475 1.81 -34.69 2.15
CA ASP A 475 2.03 -36.14 2.27
C ASP A 475 3.53 -36.53 2.25
N LYS A 476 4.41 -35.55 2.05
CA LYS A 476 5.87 -35.58 2.00
C LYS A 476 6.45 -36.39 0.85
N LYS A 477 5.65 -36.67 -0.19
CA LYS A 477 6.12 -37.37 -1.39
C LYS A 477 6.51 -36.37 -2.46
N VAL A 478 7.62 -36.66 -3.13
CA VAL A 478 7.97 -36.00 -4.39
C VAL A 478 7.08 -36.60 -5.48
N LYS A 479 6.31 -35.74 -6.16
CA LYS A 479 5.35 -36.14 -7.20
C LYS A 479 5.83 -35.66 -8.57
N THR A 480 5.60 -36.47 -9.60
CA THR A 480 5.75 -36.02 -11.00
C THR A 480 4.63 -35.06 -11.38
N PHE A 481 4.75 -34.37 -12.52
CA PHE A 481 3.69 -33.48 -13.02
C PHE A 481 2.31 -34.16 -13.12
N ASP A 482 2.26 -35.37 -13.69
CA ASP A 482 1.01 -36.14 -13.79
C ASP A 482 0.46 -36.54 -12.41
N GLN A 483 1.34 -36.87 -11.46
CA GLN A 483 0.95 -37.19 -10.09
C GLN A 483 0.44 -35.95 -9.33
N LEU A 484 1.03 -34.77 -9.55
CA LEU A 484 0.52 -33.49 -9.03
C LEU A 484 -0.85 -33.17 -9.63
N LEU A 485 -1.06 -33.47 -10.91
CA LEU A 485 -2.36 -33.29 -11.53
C LEU A 485 -3.39 -34.23 -10.91
N ASP A 486 -3.10 -35.51 -10.77
CA ASP A 486 -4.11 -36.50 -10.36
C ASP A 486 -4.31 -36.60 -8.84
N ASN A 487 -3.25 -36.41 -8.05
CA ASN A 487 -3.21 -36.74 -6.62
C ASN A 487 -2.53 -35.65 -5.76
N ALA A 488 -2.72 -34.38 -6.09
CA ALA A 488 -2.23 -33.27 -5.28
C ALA A 488 -2.78 -33.30 -3.84
N ASP A 489 -1.91 -33.15 -2.86
CA ASP A 489 -2.25 -32.70 -1.52
C ASP A 489 -2.38 -31.17 -1.46
N ILE A 490 -2.54 -30.60 -0.26
CA ILE A 490 -2.80 -29.16 -0.12
C ILE A 490 -1.53 -28.35 -0.38
N GLU A 491 -0.34 -28.86 -0.05
CA GLU A 491 0.93 -28.20 -0.33
C GLU A 491 1.22 -28.15 -1.82
N ASP A 492 0.93 -29.24 -2.53
CA ASP A 492 1.12 -29.34 -3.99
C ASP A 492 0.34 -28.27 -4.78
N MET A 493 -0.76 -27.73 -4.22
CA MET A 493 -1.53 -26.63 -4.83
C MET A 493 -0.67 -25.36 -5.04
N PHE A 494 0.42 -25.21 -4.29
CA PHE A 494 1.35 -24.08 -4.33
C PHE A 494 2.64 -24.38 -5.10
N ASN A 495 2.74 -25.57 -5.72
CA ASN A 495 3.97 -26.04 -6.38
C ASN A 495 4.45 -25.09 -7.49
N GLN A 496 3.51 -24.42 -8.17
CA GLN A 496 3.80 -23.45 -9.22
C GLN A 496 3.24 -22.08 -8.85
N LYS A 497 4.08 -21.04 -8.96
CA LYS A 497 3.68 -19.66 -8.67
C LYS A 497 2.77 -19.13 -9.76
N TYR A 498 1.58 -18.65 -9.40
CA TYR A 498 0.68 -18.01 -10.35
C TYR A 498 1.16 -16.61 -10.75
N PRO A 499 1.38 -16.33 -12.05
CA PRO A 499 1.94 -15.06 -12.52
C PRO A 499 0.85 -13.99 -12.71
N ALA A 500 0.13 -13.65 -11.64
CA ALA A 500 -0.93 -12.64 -11.66
C ALA A 500 -0.40 -11.29 -12.21
N PHE A 501 -1.20 -10.64 -13.06
CA PHE A 501 -0.98 -9.35 -13.71
C PHE A 501 0.24 -9.27 -14.64
N ALA A 502 1.02 -10.35 -14.77
CA ALA A 502 2.16 -10.41 -15.67
C ALA A 502 1.71 -10.21 -17.13
N PRO A 503 2.61 -9.72 -18.01
CA PRO A 503 2.38 -9.76 -19.45
C PRO A 503 1.91 -11.14 -19.92
N ILE A 504 1.05 -11.17 -20.94
CA ILE A 504 0.56 -12.43 -21.50
C ILE A 504 1.64 -12.96 -22.45
N THR A 505 2.24 -14.09 -22.08
CA THR A 505 3.32 -14.76 -22.82
C THR A 505 3.06 -16.26 -22.87
N ASP A 506 3.66 -16.94 -23.85
CA ASP A 506 3.60 -18.39 -23.98
C ASP A 506 4.12 -19.09 -22.70
N PRO A 507 3.30 -19.92 -22.04
CA PRO A 507 3.72 -20.66 -20.85
C PRO A 507 4.78 -21.72 -21.19
N ALA A 508 5.73 -21.95 -20.29
CA ALA A 508 6.76 -22.97 -20.46
C ALA A 508 6.16 -24.39 -20.38
N LEU A 509 6.87 -25.40 -20.92
CA LEU A 509 6.42 -26.80 -20.86
C LEU A 509 6.05 -27.20 -19.42
N ASN A 510 4.82 -27.68 -19.23
CA ASN A 510 4.23 -28.10 -17.95
C ASN A 510 4.10 -26.98 -16.91
N ASP A 511 4.16 -25.71 -17.30
CA ASP A 511 3.83 -24.58 -16.44
C ASP A 511 2.31 -24.35 -16.45
N ASP A 512 1.61 -24.93 -15.48
CA ASP A 512 0.14 -24.91 -15.33
C ASP A 512 -0.26 -24.35 -13.95
N PRO A 513 0.16 -23.12 -13.59
CA PRO A 513 0.00 -22.61 -12.24
C PRO A 513 -1.48 -22.57 -11.83
N GLY A 514 -1.77 -23.20 -10.69
CA GLY A 514 -3.12 -23.35 -10.15
C GLY A 514 -3.92 -24.55 -10.67
N ARG A 515 -3.39 -25.39 -11.56
CA ARG A 515 -4.11 -26.57 -12.08
C ARG A 515 -4.07 -27.77 -11.13
N PHE A 516 -3.11 -27.82 -10.22
CA PHE A 516 -3.04 -28.80 -9.13
C PHE A 516 -4.09 -28.45 -8.07
N ARG A 517 -4.94 -29.43 -7.71
CA ARG A 517 -6.09 -29.24 -6.80
C ARG A 517 -6.24 -30.45 -5.91
N ASN A 518 -6.43 -30.20 -4.60
CA ASN A 518 -6.83 -31.21 -3.65
C ASN A 518 -8.36 -31.33 -3.58
N ASP A 519 -8.91 -32.46 -4.04
CA ASP A 519 -10.36 -32.70 -4.11
C ASP A 519 -11.02 -32.73 -2.72
N ALA A 520 -10.35 -33.28 -1.70
CA ALA A 520 -10.85 -33.30 -0.33
C ALA A 520 -10.98 -31.89 0.26
N PHE A 521 -10.01 -31.03 -0.02
CA PHE A 521 -10.02 -29.62 0.38
C PHE A 521 -11.15 -28.86 -0.32
N LEU A 522 -11.32 -28.98 -1.64
CA LEU A 522 -12.41 -28.31 -2.36
C LEU A 522 -13.79 -28.80 -1.90
N LYS A 523 -13.96 -30.10 -1.66
CA LYS A 523 -15.19 -30.66 -1.06
C LYS A 523 -15.46 -30.06 0.31
N LYS A 524 -14.42 -29.84 1.11
CA LYS A 524 -14.53 -29.26 2.43
C LYS A 524 -15.01 -27.80 2.40
N LEU A 525 -14.51 -27.01 1.46
CA LEU A 525 -14.87 -25.60 1.30
C LEU A 525 -16.26 -25.41 0.67
N TYR A 526 -16.56 -26.17 -0.39
CA TYR A 526 -17.66 -25.84 -1.30
C TYR A 526 -18.82 -26.84 -1.30
N GLY A 527 -18.62 -28.03 -0.73
CA GLY A 527 -19.62 -29.09 -0.61
C GLY A 527 -19.10 -30.44 -1.13
N SER A 528 -19.46 -31.53 -0.44
CA SER A 528 -18.92 -32.88 -0.70
C SER A 528 -19.75 -33.71 -1.68
N SER A 529 -21.00 -33.29 -1.94
CA SER A 529 -21.93 -33.95 -2.84
C SER A 529 -22.67 -32.93 -3.72
N LYS A 530 -23.26 -33.39 -4.83
CA LYS A 530 -24.08 -32.56 -5.72
C LYS A 530 -25.15 -31.79 -4.95
N SER A 531 -25.85 -32.45 -4.03
CA SER A 531 -26.93 -31.82 -3.24
C SER A 531 -26.39 -30.73 -2.30
N GLU A 532 -25.23 -30.94 -1.67
CA GLU A 532 -24.61 -29.92 -0.81
C GLU A 532 -24.14 -28.72 -1.62
N ILE A 533 -23.49 -28.96 -2.76
CA ILE A 533 -22.99 -27.87 -3.61
C ILE A 533 -24.18 -27.04 -4.12
N GLU A 534 -25.25 -27.66 -4.60
CA GLU A 534 -26.43 -26.94 -5.10
C GLU A 534 -27.10 -26.05 -4.04
N LYS A 535 -27.06 -26.45 -2.76
CA LYS A 535 -27.51 -25.63 -1.62
C LYS A 535 -26.58 -24.43 -1.33
N ASN A 536 -25.31 -24.56 -1.68
CA ASN A 536 -24.30 -23.51 -1.51
C ASN A 536 -24.28 -22.54 -2.70
N LEU A 537 -24.91 -22.87 -3.84
CA LEU A 537 -25.03 -21.95 -4.97
C LEU A 537 -26.01 -20.80 -4.67
N THR A 538 -25.56 -19.58 -4.91
CA THR A 538 -26.37 -18.36 -4.97
C THR A 538 -26.42 -17.83 -6.40
N THR A 539 -27.29 -16.85 -6.63
CA THR A 539 -27.41 -16.18 -7.92
C THR A 539 -26.57 -14.90 -7.94
N ILE A 540 -25.80 -14.70 -8.99
CA ILE A 540 -25.11 -13.46 -9.32
C ILE A 540 -25.77 -12.80 -10.54
N ASN A 541 -25.65 -11.49 -10.64
CA ASN A 541 -26.14 -10.69 -11.75
C ASN A 541 -24.97 -10.35 -12.66
N TRP A 542 -24.81 -11.10 -13.75
CA TRP A 542 -23.73 -10.90 -14.71
C TRP A 542 -24.04 -9.75 -15.65
N LEU A 543 -23.14 -8.76 -15.69
CA LEU A 543 -23.24 -7.52 -16.45
C LEU A 543 -24.63 -6.85 -16.28
N PRO A 544 -24.94 -6.30 -15.08
CA PRO A 544 -26.25 -5.73 -14.79
C PRO A 544 -26.75 -4.72 -15.82
N ASN A 545 -25.85 -3.94 -16.44
CA ASN A 545 -26.17 -2.96 -17.48
C ASN A 545 -26.11 -3.54 -18.91
N HIS A 546 -25.53 -4.74 -19.11
CA HIS A 546 -25.39 -5.38 -20.42
C HIS A 546 -25.99 -6.80 -20.43
N GLY A 547 -27.31 -6.87 -20.22
CA GLY A 547 -28.11 -8.10 -20.35
C GLY A 547 -28.54 -8.73 -19.03
N ASN A 548 -27.85 -8.43 -17.91
CA ASN A 548 -28.22 -8.84 -16.55
C ASN A 548 -28.49 -10.36 -16.42
N THR A 549 -27.62 -11.17 -17.04
CA THR A 549 -27.76 -12.63 -17.06
C THR A 549 -27.61 -13.18 -15.64
N LYS A 550 -28.53 -14.06 -15.24
CA LYS A 550 -28.48 -14.70 -13.91
C LYS A 550 -27.58 -15.93 -13.98
N LEU A 551 -26.45 -15.91 -13.27
CA LEU A 551 -25.54 -17.04 -13.17
C LEU A 551 -25.59 -17.65 -11.77
N ARG A 552 -25.28 -18.94 -11.66
CA ARG A 552 -25.23 -19.67 -10.38
C ARG A 552 -23.77 -19.86 -9.97
N PHE A 553 -23.42 -19.45 -8.75
CA PHE A 553 -22.04 -19.54 -8.23
C PHE A 553 -22.02 -19.83 -6.73
N ASN A 554 -20.95 -20.41 -6.22
CA ASN A 554 -20.88 -20.84 -4.82
C ASN A 554 -20.76 -19.64 -3.87
N LYS A 555 -21.61 -19.58 -2.83
CA LYS A 555 -21.58 -18.48 -1.85
C LYS A 555 -20.50 -18.64 -0.78
N ASN A 556 -19.99 -19.86 -0.60
CA ASN A 556 -18.97 -20.14 0.42
C ASN A 556 -17.65 -19.50 0.02
N GLU A 557 -16.80 -19.23 1.02
CA GLU A 557 -15.46 -18.67 0.84
C GLU A 557 -15.40 -17.37 0.02
N ASN A 558 -16.50 -16.61 0.00
CA ASN A 558 -16.70 -15.38 -0.78
C ASN A 558 -16.68 -15.55 -2.30
N ALA A 559 -16.72 -16.77 -2.85
CA ALA A 559 -16.53 -16.99 -4.29
C ALA A 559 -17.57 -16.22 -5.15
N ALA A 560 -18.86 -16.28 -4.80
CA ALA A 560 -19.91 -15.55 -5.53
C ALA A 560 -19.83 -14.03 -5.32
N ALA A 561 -19.38 -13.57 -4.15
CA ALA A 561 -19.19 -12.16 -3.89
C ALA A 561 -18.07 -11.59 -4.78
N GLN A 562 -16.97 -12.32 -4.92
CA GLN A 562 -15.86 -11.93 -5.79
C GLN A 562 -16.25 -11.98 -7.27
N LEU A 563 -17.01 -13.00 -7.71
CA LEU A 563 -17.50 -13.01 -9.09
C LEU A 563 -18.50 -11.88 -9.37
N GLN A 564 -19.29 -11.45 -8.38
CA GLN A 564 -20.14 -10.27 -8.52
C GLN A 564 -19.30 -9.01 -8.69
N LYS A 565 -18.22 -8.83 -7.92
CA LYS A 565 -17.30 -7.68 -8.12
C LYS A 565 -16.65 -7.69 -9.50
N VAL A 566 -16.22 -8.87 -9.98
CA VAL A 566 -15.73 -9.05 -11.35
C VAL A 566 -16.77 -8.60 -12.36
N SER A 567 -18.01 -9.10 -12.23
CA SER A 567 -19.12 -8.70 -13.10
C SER A 567 -19.33 -7.18 -13.10
N ASP A 568 -19.41 -6.57 -11.92
CA ASP A 568 -19.68 -5.14 -11.78
C ASP A 568 -18.55 -4.26 -12.33
N GLU A 569 -17.30 -4.76 -12.31
CA GLU A 569 -16.15 -4.07 -12.88
C GLU A 569 -16.07 -4.25 -14.40
N LEU A 570 -16.33 -5.46 -14.91
CA LEU A 570 -16.43 -5.76 -16.34
C LEU A 570 -17.58 -4.99 -17.01
N ASP A 571 -18.70 -4.81 -16.31
CA ASP A 571 -19.88 -4.07 -16.78
C ASP A 571 -19.61 -2.58 -17.02
N LYS A 572 -18.47 -2.07 -16.54
CA LYS A 572 -18.01 -0.68 -16.74
C LYS A 572 -17.00 -0.54 -17.88
N LEU A 573 -16.56 -1.64 -18.50
CA LEU A 573 -15.65 -1.60 -19.64
C LEU A 573 -16.34 -1.02 -20.89
N PRO A 574 -15.57 -0.44 -21.84
CA PRO A 574 -16.11 0.02 -23.11
C PRO A 574 -16.88 -1.07 -23.88
N GLU A 575 -17.86 -0.67 -24.69
CA GLU A 575 -18.76 -1.59 -25.42
C GLU A 575 -18.01 -2.61 -26.30
N GLU A 576 -16.80 -2.29 -26.78
CA GLU A 576 -15.97 -3.19 -27.59
C GLU A 576 -15.55 -4.48 -26.85
N TYR A 577 -15.53 -4.47 -25.51
CA TYR A 577 -15.22 -5.63 -24.68
C TYR A 577 -16.42 -6.57 -24.54
N MET A 578 -17.64 -6.06 -24.72
CA MET A 578 -18.88 -6.81 -24.45
C MET A 578 -19.06 -8.02 -25.36
N LYS A 579 -18.42 -8.02 -26.54
CA LYS A 579 -18.42 -9.19 -27.44
C LYS A 579 -17.80 -10.43 -26.79
N TYR A 580 -16.86 -10.27 -25.84
CA TYR A 580 -16.24 -11.37 -25.11
C TYR A 580 -17.04 -11.80 -23.87
N LEU A 581 -17.93 -10.93 -23.37
CA LEU A 581 -18.47 -11.00 -22.01
C LEU A 581 -19.98 -11.28 -21.96
N LYS A 582 -20.75 -10.84 -22.97
CA LYS A 582 -22.22 -10.99 -23.00
C LYS A 582 -22.65 -12.46 -23.00
N LYS A 583 -21.92 -13.31 -23.69
CA LYS A 583 -22.13 -14.77 -23.70
C LYS A 583 -21.20 -15.42 -22.67
N VAL A 584 -21.81 -16.13 -21.74
CA VAL A 584 -21.12 -16.97 -20.75
C VAL A 584 -21.49 -18.41 -21.06
N ASP A 585 -20.49 -19.27 -21.28
CA ASP A 585 -20.71 -20.66 -21.68
C ASP A 585 -20.97 -21.59 -20.49
N GLY A 586 -20.60 -21.20 -19.28
CA GLY A 586 -21.11 -21.86 -18.09
C GLY A 586 -20.43 -21.47 -16.78
N THR A 587 -21.15 -21.61 -15.67
CA THR A 587 -20.61 -21.45 -14.32
C THR A 587 -20.70 -22.71 -13.46
N TYR A 588 -21.81 -23.44 -13.57
CA TYR A 588 -22.03 -24.66 -12.79
C TYR A 588 -22.42 -25.83 -13.69
N PHE A 589 -21.64 -26.91 -13.61
CA PHE A 589 -21.97 -28.19 -14.21
C PHE A 589 -21.30 -29.32 -13.42
N PHE A 590 -22.12 -30.12 -12.71
CA PHE A 590 -21.65 -31.23 -11.89
C PHE A 590 -21.21 -32.41 -12.77
N ARG A 591 -19.89 -32.57 -12.94
CA ARG A 591 -19.26 -33.59 -13.77
C ARG A 591 -17.83 -33.92 -13.31
N LYS A 592 -17.35 -35.09 -13.71
CA LYS A 592 -15.92 -35.40 -13.67
C LYS A 592 -15.19 -34.79 -14.88
N ILE A 593 -13.92 -34.45 -14.71
CA ILE A 593 -13.06 -34.05 -15.83
C ILE A 593 -12.84 -35.27 -16.73
N ALA A 594 -12.91 -35.08 -18.04
CA ALA A 594 -12.78 -36.16 -19.01
C ALA A 594 -11.50 -36.98 -18.77
N LYS A 595 -11.63 -38.31 -18.76
CA LYS A 595 -10.54 -39.28 -18.50
C LYS A 595 -9.96 -39.26 -17.08
N THR A 596 -10.63 -38.62 -16.12
CA THR A 596 -10.21 -38.60 -14.71
C THR A 596 -11.38 -38.93 -13.78
N GLU A 597 -11.08 -39.26 -12.53
CA GLU A 597 -12.08 -39.41 -11.47
C GLU A 597 -12.37 -38.10 -10.71
N ARG A 598 -11.68 -37.00 -11.06
CA ARG A 598 -11.72 -35.71 -10.37
C ARG A 598 -12.92 -34.88 -10.79
N LEU A 599 -13.52 -34.17 -9.84
CA LEU A 599 -14.56 -33.18 -10.16
C LEU A 599 -13.96 -31.98 -10.87
N SER A 600 -14.72 -31.43 -11.83
CA SER A 600 -14.38 -30.16 -12.47
C SER A 600 -14.57 -29.01 -11.48
N ALA A 601 -13.81 -27.91 -11.62
CA ALA A 601 -14.05 -26.69 -10.86
C ALA A 601 -15.49 -26.15 -11.04
N HIS A 602 -16.08 -26.30 -12.23
CA HIS A 602 -17.50 -26.00 -12.46
C HIS A 602 -18.45 -26.84 -11.61
N SER A 603 -18.03 -28.03 -11.17
CA SER A 603 -18.86 -28.86 -10.29
C SER A 603 -19.01 -28.29 -8.90
N TYR A 604 -18.05 -27.48 -8.43
CA TYR A 604 -18.15 -26.76 -7.15
C TYR A 604 -18.83 -25.39 -7.30
N GLY A 605 -19.09 -24.95 -8.54
CA GLY A 605 -19.60 -23.61 -8.83
C GLY A 605 -18.59 -22.51 -8.51
N ILE A 606 -17.31 -22.77 -8.74
CA ILE A 606 -16.20 -21.83 -8.51
C ILE A 606 -15.45 -21.45 -9.80
N ALA A 607 -15.97 -21.84 -10.96
CA ALA A 607 -15.37 -21.52 -12.25
C ALA A 607 -16.41 -20.94 -13.22
N ILE A 608 -15.93 -20.12 -14.15
CA ILE A 608 -16.72 -19.50 -15.21
C ILE A 608 -15.97 -19.62 -16.53
N ASP A 609 -16.68 -20.08 -17.56
CA ASP A 609 -16.20 -20.09 -18.94
C ASP A 609 -16.85 -18.92 -19.69
N LEU A 610 -16.04 -18.02 -20.22
CA LEU A 610 -16.46 -16.94 -21.11
C LEU A 610 -16.67 -17.46 -22.55
N ASP A 611 -16.98 -16.56 -23.48
CA ASP A 611 -17.37 -16.96 -24.84
C ASP A 611 -16.28 -17.75 -25.59
N THR A 612 -16.58 -19.01 -25.82
CA THR A 612 -15.75 -19.99 -26.53
C THR A 612 -15.41 -19.57 -27.97
N HIS A 613 -16.16 -18.67 -28.60
CA HIS A 613 -15.83 -18.17 -29.95
C HIS A 613 -14.47 -17.44 -30.01
N TYR A 614 -14.06 -16.79 -28.92
CA TYR A 614 -12.78 -16.08 -28.82
C TYR A 614 -11.74 -16.87 -28.02
N SER A 615 -12.00 -18.15 -27.80
CA SER A 615 -11.20 -18.97 -26.91
C SER A 615 -10.32 -19.95 -27.67
N ARG A 616 -9.30 -20.45 -27.01
CA ARG A 616 -8.41 -21.51 -27.45
C ARG A 616 -8.28 -22.53 -26.35
N TYR A 617 -8.26 -23.80 -26.75
CA TYR A 617 -8.08 -24.93 -25.86
C TYR A 617 -7.09 -25.90 -26.48
N TRP A 618 -6.07 -26.28 -25.71
CA TRP A 618 -4.93 -27.04 -26.22
C TRP A 618 -5.31 -28.36 -26.92
N GLN A 619 -6.39 -29.02 -26.49
CA GLN A 619 -6.86 -30.25 -27.16
C GLN A 619 -7.60 -30.00 -28.47
N TRP A 620 -8.16 -28.80 -28.67
CA TRP A 620 -8.77 -28.41 -29.95
C TRP A 620 -7.68 -28.16 -30.99
N ASP A 621 -6.63 -27.45 -30.59
CA ASP A 621 -5.57 -26.99 -31.50
C ASP A 621 -4.53 -28.08 -31.81
N LYS A 622 -4.33 -29.05 -30.90
CA LYS A 622 -3.42 -30.22 -31.06
C LYS A 622 -1.92 -29.90 -31.23
N THR A 623 -1.51 -28.63 -31.25
CA THR A 623 -0.13 -28.20 -31.51
C THR A 623 0.59 -27.60 -30.30
N HIS A 624 -0.11 -27.38 -29.17
CA HIS A 624 0.38 -26.62 -28.01
C HIS A 624 0.94 -25.22 -28.37
N THR A 625 0.52 -24.65 -29.50
CA THR A 625 0.90 -23.29 -29.89
C THR A 625 -0.06 -22.31 -29.24
N PHE A 626 0.40 -21.58 -28.23
CA PHE A 626 -0.44 -20.64 -27.51
C PHE A 626 -0.90 -19.49 -28.41
N HIS A 627 -2.18 -19.15 -28.30
CA HIS A 627 -2.78 -18.00 -28.93
C HIS A 627 -3.91 -17.49 -28.05
N ASN A 628 -3.95 -16.17 -27.83
CA ASN A 628 -4.95 -15.56 -26.97
C ASN A 628 -5.63 -14.39 -27.69
N GLU A 629 -6.96 -14.36 -27.61
CA GLU A 629 -7.78 -13.25 -28.09
C GLU A 629 -8.43 -12.44 -26.96
N PHE A 630 -8.46 -12.96 -25.71
CA PHE A 630 -9.01 -12.21 -24.59
C PHE A 630 -8.11 -11.02 -24.21
N PRO A 631 -8.64 -9.79 -24.16
CA PRO A 631 -7.89 -8.64 -23.69
C PRO A 631 -7.34 -8.82 -22.27
N LYS A 632 -6.14 -8.28 -22.02
CA LYS A 632 -5.49 -8.35 -20.71
C LYS A 632 -6.33 -7.68 -19.62
N GLU A 633 -7.08 -6.65 -19.97
CA GLU A 633 -7.96 -5.90 -19.07
C GLU A 633 -9.03 -6.80 -18.44
N ILE A 634 -9.61 -7.73 -19.21
CA ILE A 634 -10.58 -8.70 -18.68
C ILE A 634 -9.88 -9.62 -17.68
N ILE A 635 -8.71 -10.13 -18.07
CA ILE A 635 -7.92 -11.07 -17.26
C ILE A 635 -7.48 -10.41 -15.95
N ASP A 636 -6.98 -9.19 -15.99
CA ASP A 636 -6.55 -8.42 -14.82
C ASP A 636 -7.71 -8.18 -13.85
N ILE A 637 -8.93 -7.92 -14.34
CA ILE A 637 -10.11 -7.78 -13.47
C ILE A 637 -10.41 -9.10 -12.74
N PHE A 638 -10.35 -10.23 -13.43
CA PHE A 638 -10.50 -11.54 -12.79
C PHE A 638 -9.41 -11.80 -11.75
N GLU A 639 -8.14 -11.56 -12.11
CA GLU A 639 -6.98 -11.76 -11.24
C GLU A 639 -7.04 -10.87 -9.98
N LYS A 640 -7.49 -9.62 -10.11
CA LYS A 640 -7.73 -8.67 -9.01
C LYS A 640 -8.68 -9.21 -7.94
N HIS A 641 -9.67 -10.00 -8.35
CA HIS A 641 -10.69 -10.58 -7.46
C HIS A 641 -10.41 -12.04 -7.08
N GLY A 642 -9.21 -12.56 -7.38
CA GLY A 642 -8.77 -13.88 -6.94
C GLY A 642 -9.10 -15.04 -7.88
N PHE A 643 -9.31 -14.76 -9.17
CA PHE A 643 -9.54 -15.79 -10.19
C PHE A 643 -8.28 -16.04 -11.00
N VAL A 644 -7.86 -17.30 -11.06
CA VAL A 644 -6.82 -17.74 -11.99
C VAL A 644 -7.42 -17.95 -13.38
N TRP A 645 -6.63 -17.69 -14.41
CA TRP A 645 -7.03 -17.80 -15.81
C TRP A 645 -6.33 -18.97 -16.49
N GLY A 646 -7.10 -19.79 -17.21
CA GLY A 646 -6.61 -20.98 -17.91
C GLY A 646 -5.68 -20.68 -19.08
N GLY A 647 -5.61 -19.43 -19.55
CA GLY A 647 -4.60 -19.00 -20.53
C GLY A 647 -3.20 -18.82 -19.95
N ARG A 648 -3.01 -18.89 -18.62
CA ARG A 648 -1.68 -18.95 -17.99
C ARG A 648 -1.07 -20.36 -18.00
N TRP A 649 -1.78 -21.36 -18.53
CA TRP A 649 -1.34 -22.75 -18.51
C TRP A 649 -0.70 -23.15 -19.83
N TYR A 650 0.35 -23.97 -19.78
CA TYR A 650 0.86 -24.68 -20.95
C TYR A 650 -0.24 -25.51 -21.61
N HIS A 651 -1.08 -26.16 -20.80
CA HIS A 651 -2.31 -26.77 -21.25
C HIS A 651 -3.46 -25.75 -21.26
N TYR A 652 -3.32 -24.72 -22.10
CA TYR A 652 -4.19 -23.54 -22.11
C TYR A 652 -5.67 -23.86 -22.30
N ASP A 653 -6.50 -23.14 -21.54
CA ASP A 653 -7.96 -23.18 -21.56
C ASP A 653 -8.48 -21.73 -21.42
N THR A 654 -8.42 -20.95 -22.51
CA THR A 654 -8.46 -19.48 -22.40
C THR A 654 -9.84 -18.92 -22.08
N MET A 655 -10.92 -19.69 -22.21
CA MET A 655 -12.25 -19.29 -21.71
C MET A 655 -12.33 -19.36 -20.19
N HIS A 656 -11.48 -20.17 -19.57
CA HIS A 656 -11.69 -20.67 -18.22
C HIS A 656 -11.10 -19.74 -17.17
N PHE A 657 -11.92 -19.38 -16.18
CA PHE A 657 -11.51 -18.68 -14.97
C PHE A 657 -11.97 -19.46 -13.74
N GLU A 658 -11.11 -19.59 -12.74
CA GLU A 658 -11.41 -20.34 -11.51
C GLU A 658 -11.04 -19.54 -10.27
N TYR A 659 -11.95 -19.46 -9.30
CA TYR A 659 -11.73 -18.79 -8.03
C TYR A 659 -10.75 -19.57 -7.17
N ARG A 660 -9.52 -19.05 -7.08
CA ARG A 660 -8.37 -19.62 -6.36
C ARG A 660 -7.64 -18.50 -5.61
N PRO A 661 -8.30 -17.88 -4.61
CA PRO A 661 -7.77 -16.71 -3.91
C PRO A 661 -6.46 -17.01 -3.18
N GLU A 662 -6.18 -18.28 -2.92
CA GLU A 662 -4.95 -18.76 -2.31
C GLU A 662 -3.71 -18.66 -3.22
N LEU A 663 -3.87 -18.40 -4.50
CA LEU A 663 -2.73 -18.23 -5.40
C LEU A 663 -2.30 -16.76 -5.54
N PHE A 664 -2.94 -15.85 -4.78
CA PHE A 664 -2.71 -14.41 -4.84
C PHE A 664 -2.15 -13.86 -3.53
N GLU A 665 -1.15 -12.98 -3.61
CA GLU A 665 -0.63 -12.26 -2.44
C GLU A 665 -1.76 -11.42 -1.79
N SER A 666 -2.53 -10.68 -2.59
CA SER A 666 -3.70 -9.89 -2.17
C SER A 666 -4.83 -9.98 -3.21
N ILE A 667 -6.08 -9.84 -2.76
CA ILE A 667 -7.27 -9.68 -3.61
C ILE A 667 -8.10 -8.54 -3.04
N ASP A 668 -8.87 -7.85 -3.89
CA ASP A 668 -9.72 -6.71 -3.51
C ASP A 668 -11.11 -7.10 -2.96
#